data_AF-A0A2T1CQ48-F1
#
_entry.id   AF-A0A2T1CQ48-F1
#
_cell.length_a   1.000
_cell.length_b   1.000
_cell.length_c   1.000
_cell.angle_alpha   90.00
_cell.angle_beta   90.00
_cell.angle_gamma   90.00
#
_symmetry.space_group_name_H-M   'P 1'
#
loop_
_entity.id
_entity.type
_entity.pdbx_description
1 polymer ?
#
loop_
_entity_poly.entity_id
_entity_poly.type
_entity_poly.pdbx_seq_one_letter_code
_entity_poly.pdbx_strand_id
1 'polypeptide(L)'
;SGDATVVALLGMRQASLEYFERDDEAKAIVAQYFDVLLTEFRAPTPSDKLRQRPSGDLQGLQLPQIYFNSAERRPKFVMKPGLSASEKNEVVKAAYRQIFERDITRAYSLTISDLESKVKNGDISMKEFVRRLAKSPLYRKNFYEPYINSRALELAFRHILGRGPSSREEVQKYFSIISNGGLPALVDALVDSQEYSDYFGEETVPYLRGLGQEAQECRNWGPQQDLFKYSAPFRKVPQFITTFASYNQPLPDQHVYGSGNDPLEIQFGAIFPKQTRNPSAKPAPFGKDTRRILINRGPGINNQLSNPAARGVAPGSLGPKVFKLDQLPSYTGTFSKGGGNTQGISVKFSESSTQKVIRAAYLQVFGRDVYEGQRLKVSEIKLENGEITVREFVRQIAKSDLFRKLYWTSLYVTKAIEYIHRRLLGRPTYGRQEINSYFDIAAKKGFYALVDAMIDSMEYSQTFGEDTVPYERYLTPGGVSLRTNRIGSIADKGTKPVKEETPMFVQKGSVAEDRSIADVAFRSNQGVSKRRDQTKIFKLTTLEPTAVKTVIRAAYRQVFERDVEPYIVQNEFTVLESKLANGEINLKEFIEALGTSSLYIKEFYTPYPNTKVIELGTKHFLGRAPLDQAEIRKYNQILAAQGLLEFIRTMLNSPEYAENFGEDTVPYRRFPTLPAANFPNTQRLYNQLTKQNKDLVVPSFEPVKSRMDITKMPLMSKAMSDLAKQARQMDMSKPKFVELGRSFTNGDGQSVEVGVGTARRKPARIYRLNPDSSQAEKELVVNALYVQVMDVFSGQVPREIRRSDLESKLKNGEISVREFVKTLASSDIYVRRFYTPYPNTKVIEFLFRHILGRAPATQAEIRQYNKLLADGGLKVAVEAMVNSAEYARYFGEDMVPYKRFPSLPAGNYLGSVLADEDLVKQSWSDYSPSFLTGRFS
;
A
#
# COMPACT_ATOMS: atom_id res chain seq x y z
N SER A 1 -71.11 41.38 -9.34
CA SER A 1 -70.77 41.54 -10.77
C SER A 1 -69.80 42.71 -10.89
N GLY A 2 -68.95 42.74 -11.93
CA GLY A 2 -68.05 43.88 -12.18
C GLY A 2 -68.83 45.20 -12.37
N ASP A 3 -69.99 45.14 -13.03
CA ASP A 3 -70.85 46.29 -13.26
C ASP A 3 -71.39 46.91 -11.95
N ALA A 4 -71.74 46.08 -10.96
CA ALA A 4 -72.18 46.59 -9.65
C ALA A 4 -71.07 47.37 -8.94
N THR A 5 -69.81 46.93 -9.05
CA THR A 5 -68.66 47.64 -8.49
C THR A 5 -68.40 48.96 -9.22
N VAL A 6 -68.54 49.00 -10.55
CA VAL A 6 -68.41 50.25 -11.33
C VAL A 6 -69.47 51.26 -10.93
N VAL A 7 -70.73 50.84 -10.78
CA VAL A 7 -71.83 51.72 -10.33
C VAL A 7 -71.57 52.23 -8.91
N ALA A 8 -71.13 51.36 -8.00
CA ALA A 8 -70.77 51.76 -6.64
C ALA A 8 -69.66 52.83 -6.63
N LEU A 9 -68.59 52.63 -7.42
CA LEU A 9 -67.48 53.57 -7.53
C LEU A 9 -67.89 54.92 -8.16
N LEU A 10 -68.79 54.90 -9.14
CA LEU A 10 -69.36 56.14 -9.71
C LEU A 10 -70.21 56.89 -8.69
N GLY A 11 -71.03 56.18 -7.91
CA GLY A 11 -71.79 56.77 -6.81
C GLY A 11 -70.88 57.39 -5.73
N MET A 12 -69.82 56.67 -5.35
CA MET A 12 -68.81 57.18 -4.41
C MET A 12 -68.09 58.42 -4.95
N ARG A 13 -67.76 58.45 -6.25
CA ARG A 13 -67.17 59.62 -6.92
C ARG A 13 -68.10 60.83 -6.80
N GLN A 14 -69.37 60.67 -7.17
CA GLN A 14 -70.34 61.76 -7.11
C GLN A 14 -70.51 62.29 -5.68
N ALA A 15 -70.72 61.41 -4.69
CA ALA A 15 -70.84 61.80 -3.29
C ALA A 15 -69.57 62.48 -2.75
N SER A 16 -68.39 62.03 -3.17
CA SER A 16 -67.12 62.64 -2.76
C SER A 16 -66.97 64.07 -3.31
N LEU A 17 -67.42 64.33 -4.55
CA LEU A 17 -67.35 65.65 -5.18
C LEU A 17 -68.31 66.67 -4.56
N GLU A 18 -69.43 66.23 -3.98
CA GLU A 18 -70.38 67.09 -3.25
C GLU A 18 -69.77 67.66 -1.95
N TYR A 19 -68.84 66.94 -1.30
CA TYR A 19 -68.15 67.46 -0.11
C TYR A 19 -67.19 68.64 -0.41
N PHE A 20 -66.76 68.83 -1.66
CA PHE A 20 -65.78 69.84 -2.06
C PHE A 20 -66.37 70.95 -2.94
N GLU A 21 -67.65 71.30 -2.77
CA GLU A 21 -68.35 72.32 -3.59
C GLU A 21 -67.71 73.72 -3.62
N ARG A 22 -66.96 74.10 -2.58
CA ARG A 22 -66.35 75.43 -2.45
C ARG A 22 -64.88 75.49 -2.89
N ASP A 23 -64.30 74.36 -3.27
CA ASP A 23 -62.88 74.22 -3.62
C ASP A 23 -62.75 73.45 -4.94
N ASP A 24 -62.70 74.19 -6.04
CA ASP A 24 -62.62 73.64 -7.39
C ASP A 24 -61.30 72.87 -7.63
N GLU A 25 -60.21 73.24 -6.95
CA GLU A 25 -58.91 72.56 -7.08
C GLU A 25 -58.95 71.19 -6.40
N ALA A 26 -59.45 71.13 -5.16
CA ALA A 26 -59.64 69.86 -4.45
C ALA A 26 -60.61 68.93 -5.21
N LYS A 27 -61.71 69.50 -5.74
CA LYS A 27 -62.70 68.77 -6.54
C LYS A 27 -62.07 68.18 -7.81
N ALA A 28 -61.24 68.94 -8.52
CA ALA A 28 -60.52 68.46 -9.70
C ALA A 28 -59.56 67.31 -9.37
N ILE A 29 -58.81 67.42 -8.27
CA ILE A 29 -57.88 66.36 -7.82
C ILE A 29 -58.64 65.09 -7.46
N VAL A 30 -59.70 65.20 -6.66
CA VAL A 30 -60.53 64.05 -6.25
C VAL A 30 -61.16 63.38 -7.48
N ALA A 31 -61.69 64.16 -8.43
CA ALA A 31 -62.22 63.64 -9.68
C ALA A 31 -61.17 62.83 -10.45
N GLN A 32 -59.96 63.36 -10.60
CA GLN A 32 -58.85 62.68 -11.28
C GLN A 32 -58.51 61.34 -10.62
N TYR A 33 -58.43 61.25 -9.30
CA TYR A 33 -58.15 59.98 -8.60
C TYR A 33 -59.24 58.93 -8.80
N PHE A 34 -60.52 59.33 -8.72
CA PHE A 34 -61.63 58.42 -9.02
C PHE A 34 -61.67 57.99 -10.48
N ASP A 35 -61.32 58.89 -11.41
CA ASP A 35 -61.25 58.59 -12.84
C ASP A 35 -60.14 57.58 -13.14
N VAL A 36 -58.97 57.71 -12.50
CA VAL A 36 -57.89 56.70 -12.58
C VAL A 36 -58.38 55.36 -12.03
N LEU A 37 -59.01 55.33 -10.85
CA LEU A 37 -59.50 54.10 -10.23
C LEU A 37 -60.53 53.38 -11.11
N LEU A 38 -61.49 54.11 -11.67
CA LEU A 38 -62.50 53.58 -12.58
C LEU A 38 -61.89 53.07 -13.89
N THR A 39 -60.90 53.78 -14.42
CA THR A 39 -60.21 53.40 -15.67
C THR A 39 -59.40 52.12 -15.47
N GLU A 40 -58.60 52.04 -14.41
CA GLU A 40 -57.78 50.86 -14.08
C GLU A 40 -58.64 49.65 -13.68
N PHE A 41 -59.79 49.83 -13.03
CA PHE A 41 -60.71 48.73 -12.71
C PHE A 41 -61.37 48.13 -13.95
N ARG A 42 -61.65 48.95 -14.97
CA ARG A 42 -62.20 48.49 -16.26
C ARG A 42 -61.15 47.87 -17.17
N ALA A 43 -59.87 48.20 -16.97
CA ALA A 43 -58.79 47.68 -17.78
C ALA A 43 -58.63 46.16 -17.58
N PRO A 44 -58.24 45.41 -18.63
CA PRO A 44 -57.95 43.99 -18.48
C PRO A 44 -56.71 43.79 -17.58
N THR A 45 -56.71 42.69 -16.82
CA THR A 45 -55.54 42.31 -16.01
C THR A 45 -54.30 42.16 -16.89
N PRO A 46 -53.20 42.88 -16.60
CA PRO A 46 -51.97 42.77 -17.37
C PRO A 46 -51.41 41.34 -17.32
N SER A 47 -50.87 40.87 -18.46
CA SER A 47 -50.25 39.54 -18.55
C SER A 47 -48.98 39.45 -17.71
N ASP A 48 -48.73 38.27 -17.15
CA ASP A 48 -47.53 38.00 -16.35
C ASP A 48 -46.25 38.09 -17.19
N LYS A 49 -45.18 38.61 -16.56
CA LYS A 49 -43.84 38.59 -17.15
C LYS A 49 -43.21 37.23 -16.98
N LEU A 50 -43.02 36.55 -18.10
CA LEU A 50 -42.34 35.26 -18.15
C LEU A 50 -40.83 35.44 -18.26
N ARG A 51 -40.08 34.67 -17.48
CA ARG A 51 -38.62 34.57 -17.50
C ARG A 51 -38.26 33.18 -17.98
N GLN A 52 -38.18 33.02 -19.31
CA GLN A 52 -37.77 31.77 -19.94
C GLN A 52 -36.25 31.61 -19.92
N ARG A 53 -35.78 30.37 -19.99
CA ARG A 53 -34.36 30.02 -19.89
C ARG A 53 -33.91 29.13 -21.03
N PRO A 54 -32.74 29.39 -21.63
CA PRO A 54 -32.24 28.61 -22.76
C PRO A 54 -31.60 27.27 -22.34
N SER A 55 -31.29 27.10 -21.05
CA SER A 55 -30.55 25.93 -20.54
C SER A 55 -31.39 25.14 -19.54
N GLY A 56 -31.27 23.81 -19.58
CA GLY A 56 -32.10 22.89 -18.77
C GLY A 56 -31.80 22.89 -17.26
N ASP A 57 -30.64 23.40 -16.84
CA ASP A 57 -30.25 23.54 -15.42
C ASP A 57 -30.81 24.82 -14.76
N LEU A 58 -31.31 25.75 -15.58
CA LEU A 58 -31.89 27.02 -15.15
C LEU A 58 -33.42 26.89 -15.11
N GLN A 59 -34.03 27.26 -13.99
CA GLN A 59 -35.48 27.24 -13.86
C GLN A 59 -36.13 28.47 -14.51
N GLY A 60 -37.24 28.26 -15.23
CA GLY A 60 -38.11 29.34 -15.67
C GLY A 60 -38.97 29.87 -14.53
N LEU A 61 -39.28 31.17 -14.54
CA LEU A 61 -40.07 31.83 -13.51
C LEU A 61 -41.08 32.80 -14.13
N GLN A 62 -42.07 33.23 -13.35
CA GLN A 62 -43.01 34.28 -13.75
C GLN A 62 -43.15 35.35 -12.66
N LEU A 63 -43.47 36.58 -13.07
CA LEU A 63 -43.72 37.71 -12.18
C LEU A 63 -45.02 38.41 -12.61
N PRO A 64 -45.99 38.61 -11.70
CA PRO A 64 -47.14 39.44 -12.00
C PRO A 64 -46.71 40.85 -12.42
N GLN A 65 -47.22 41.33 -13.55
CA GLN A 65 -46.82 42.63 -14.09
C GLN A 65 -47.15 43.78 -13.13
N ILE A 66 -48.20 43.63 -12.32
CA ILE A 66 -48.54 44.57 -11.24
C ILE A 66 -47.40 44.74 -10.23
N TYR A 67 -46.66 43.66 -9.91
CA TYR A 67 -45.52 43.73 -9.00
C TYR A 67 -44.37 44.49 -9.64
N PHE A 68 -44.10 44.26 -10.93
CA PHE A 68 -43.11 45.03 -11.69
C PHE A 68 -43.47 46.53 -11.75
N ASN A 69 -44.74 46.86 -11.99
CA ASN A 69 -45.21 48.25 -12.08
C ASN A 69 -45.13 48.98 -10.74
N SER A 70 -45.36 48.26 -9.62
CA SER A 70 -45.25 48.81 -8.26
C SER A 70 -43.80 49.02 -7.80
N ALA A 71 -42.84 48.35 -8.44
CA ALA A 71 -41.44 48.47 -8.08
C ALA A 71 -40.83 49.80 -8.55
N GLU A 72 -39.82 50.26 -7.83
CA GLU A 72 -39.06 51.46 -8.20
C GLU A 72 -38.50 51.31 -9.62
N ARG A 73 -38.85 52.26 -10.50
CA ARG A 73 -38.39 52.26 -11.89
C ARG A 73 -36.89 52.55 -11.93
N ARG A 74 -36.12 51.57 -12.41
CA ARG A 74 -34.70 51.74 -12.69
C ARG A 74 -34.51 52.25 -14.12
N PRO A 75 -33.87 53.40 -14.34
CA PRO A 75 -33.63 53.91 -15.69
C PRO A 75 -32.69 52.98 -16.45
N LYS A 76 -33.02 52.72 -17.72
CA LYS A 76 -32.18 51.95 -18.64
C LYS A 76 -31.51 52.92 -19.59
N PHE A 77 -30.19 52.89 -19.64
CA PHE A 77 -29.39 53.76 -20.49
C PHE A 77 -29.12 53.05 -21.82
N VAL A 78 -29.50 53.71 -22.93
CA VAL A 78 -29.38 53.15 -24.28
C VAL A 78 -28.52 54.10 -25.10
N MET A 79 -27.58 53.55 -25.88
CA MET A 79 -26.71 54.31 -26.76
C MET A 79 -27.23 54.24 -28.19
N LYS A 80 -27.79 55.36 -28.67
CA LYS A 80 -28.28 55.49 -30.04
C LYS A 80 -27.49 56.53 -30.82
N PRO A 81 -27.35 56.37 -32.15
CA PRO A 81 -26.86 57.43 -33.01
C PRO A 81 -27.83 58.62 -32.94
N GLY A 82 -27.31 59.85 -32.79
CA GLY A 82 -28.12 61.07 -32.73
C GLY A 82 -28.45 61.60 -31.33
N LEU A 83 -28.05 60.91 -30.25
CA LEU A 83 -28.19 61.44 -28.87
C LEU A 83 -27.35 62.71 -28.66
N SER A 84 -27.82 63.59 -27.77
CA SER A 84 -27.08 64.78 -27.35
C SER A 84 -25.78 64.41 -26.63
N ALA A 85 -24.82 65.34 -26.57
CA ALA A 85 -23.55 65.09 -25.89
C ALA A 85 -23.72 64.79 -24.39
N SER A 86 -24.70 65.42 -23.73
CA SER A 86 -25.04 65.16 -22.32
C SER A 86 -25.56 63.74 -22.13
N GLU A 87 -26.53 63.30 -22.93
CA GLU A 87 -27.09 61.95 -22.87
C GLU A 87 -26.02 60.88 -23.13
N LYS A 88 -25.19 61.07 -24.17
CA LYS A 88 -24.07 60.16 -24.45
C LYS A 88 -23.11 60.06 -23.26
N ASN A 89 -22.81 61.18 -22.60
CA ASN A 89 -21.95 61.18 -21.41
C ASN A 89 -22.61 60.46 -20.22
N GLU A 90 -23.92 60.60 -20.03
CA GLU A 90 -24.64 59.89 -18.97
C GLU A 90 -24.68 58.38 -19.19
N VAL A 91 -24.86 57.93 -20.45
CA VAL A 91 -24.81 56.52 -20.84
C VAL A 91 -23.43 55.93 -20.55
N VAL A 92 -22.35 56.62 -20.93
CA VAL A 92 -20.97 56.20 -20.62
C VAL A 92 -20.71 56.13 -19.11
N LYS A 93 -21.15 57.14 -18.35
CA LYS A 93 -21.06 57.12 -16.87
C LYS A 93 -21.88 56.00 -16.24
N ALA A 94 -23.02 55.64 -16.82
CA ALA A 94 -23.81 54.49 -16.39
C ALA A 94 -23.04 53.17 -16.63
N ALA A 95 -22.38 53.02 -17.78
CA ALA A 95 -21.54 51.86 -18.08
C ALA A 95 -20.36 51.74 -17.09
N TYR A 96 -19.72 52.85 -16.73
CA TYR A 96 -18.66 52.82 -15.70
C TYR A 96 -19.19 52.41 -14.32
N ARG A 97 -20.32 52.97 -13.89
CA ARG A 97 -20.97 52.57 -12.63
C ARG A 97 -21.34 51.09 -12.59
N GLN A 98 -21.77 50.53 -13.72
CA GLN A 98 -22.11 49.11 -13.82
C GLN A 98 -20.88 48.21 -13.80
N ILE A 99 -19.87 48.48 -14.64
CA ILE A 99 -18.71 47.58 -14.83
C ILE A 99 -17.68 47.70 -13.71
N PHE A 100 -17.48 48.90 -13.17
CA PHE A 100 -16.51 49.15 -12.10
C PHE A 100 -17.14 49.32 -10.72
N GLU A 101 -18.46 49.13 -10.61
CA GLU A 101 -19.28 49.38 -9.41
C GLU A 101 -19.28 50.85 -8.93
N ARG A 102 -18.55 51.74 -9.62
CA ARG A 102 -18.36 53.16 -9.29
C ARG A 102 -18.00 53.95 -10.54
N ASP A 103 -18.21 55.25 -10.48
CA ASP A 103 -17.73 56.15 -11.53
C ASP A 103 -16.22 56.38 -11.37
N ILE A 104 -15.44 55.90 -12.35
CA ILE A 104 -13.98 55.99 -12.35
C ILE A 104 -13.47 57.38 -12.77
N THR A 105 -14.29 58.15 -13.50
CA THR A 105 -13.89 59.46 -14.05
C THR A 105 -13.77 60.50 -12.94
N ARG A 106 -14.71 60.50 -11.99
CA ARG A 106 -14.79 61.47 -10.88
C ARG A 106 -13.79 61.19 -9.75
N ALA A 107 -13.41 59.92 -9.55
CA ALA A 107 -12.64 59.51 -8.37
C ALA A 107 -11.12 59.48 -8.59
N TYR A 108 -10.65 59.19 -9.81
CA TYR A 108 -9.23 58.96 -10.08
C TYR A 108 -8.73 59.59 -11.40
N SER A 109 -9.57 60.37 -12.10
CA SER A 109 -9.27 60.97 -13.42
C SER A 109 -8.78 59.97 -14.48
N LEU A 110 -9.12 58.68 -14.31
CA LEU A 110 -8.79 57.63 -15.27
C LEU A 110 -9.84 57.67 -16.39
N THR A 111 -9.41 58.03 -17.60
CA THR A 111 -10.26 58.00 -18.79
C THR A 111 -9.72 56.99 -19.80
N ILE A 112 -10.62 56.22 -20.41
CA ILE A 112 -10.29 55.37 -21.55
C ILE A 112 -10.81 56.08 -22.80
N SER A 113 -10.17 57.23 -23.10
CA SER A 113 -10.66 58.23 -24.07
C SER A 113 -10.95 57.65 -25.47
N ASP A 114 -10.14 56.70 -25.94
CA ASP A 114 -10.34 56.06 -27.25
C ASP A 114 -11.65 55.26 -27.33
N LEU A 115 -11.97 54.46 -26.30
CA LEU A 115 -13.18 53.65 -26.30
C LEU A 115 -14.44 54.53 -26.17
N GLU A 116 -14.37 55.61 -25.39
CA GLU A 116 -15.47 56.56 -25.27
C GLU A 116 -15.79 57.23 -26.59
N SER A 117 -14.75 57.64 -27.33
CA SER A 117 -14.91 58.31 -28.62
C SER A 117 -15.56 57.38 -29.64
N LYS A 118 -15.08 56.13 -29.73
CA LYS A 118 -15.63 55.10 -30.61
C LYS A 118 -17.09 54.79 -30.31
N VAL A 119 -17.48 54.66 -29.04
CA VAL A 119 -18.89 54.39 -28.70
C VAL A 119 -19.78 55.62 -28.89
N LYS A 120 -19.25 56.83 -28.66
CA LYS A 120 -19.97 58.10 -28.92
C LYS A 120 -20.23 58.34 -30.40
N ASN A 121 -19.32 57.92 -31.26
CA ASN A 121 -19.45 58.00 -32.72
C ASN A 121 -20.31 56.87 -33.30
N GLY A 122 -20.47 55.77 -32.56
CA GLY A 122 -21.17 54.57 -33.04
C GLY A 122 -20.28 53.60 -33.82
N ASP A 123 -18.95 53.79 -33.79
CA ASP A 123 -17.97 52.88 -34.41
C ASP A 123 -17.98 51.50 -33.72
N ILE A 124 -18.34 51.47 -32.44
CA ILE A 124 -18.56 50.25 -31.65
C ILE A 124 -19.91 50.33 -30.94
N SER A 125 -20.58 49.19 -30.82
CA SER A 125 -21.82 49.07 -30.05
C SER A 125 -21.57 49.15 -28.54
N MET A 126 -22.64 49.30 -27.76
CA MET A 126 -22.53 49.31 -26.30
C MET A 126 -22.07 47.95 -25.77
N LYS A 127 -22.46 46.86 -26.43
CA LYS A 127 -21.96 45.50 -26.18
C LYS A 127 -20.44 45.40 -26.33
N GLU A 128 -19.90 45.92 -27.43
CA GLU A 128 -18.46 45.90 -27.69
C GLU A 128 -17.69 46.84 -26.76
N PHE A 129 -18.28 47.98 -26.40
CA PHE A 129 -17.74 48.87 -25.37
C PHE A 129 -17.60 48.15 -24.03
N VAL A 130 -18.64 47.46 -23.57
CA VAL A 130 -18.62 46.64 -22.34
C VAL A 130 -17.56 45.54 -22.41
N ARG A 131 -17.47 44.82 -23.55
CA ARG A 131 -16.46 43.77 -23.77
C ARG A 131 -15.04 44.32 -23.58
N ARG A 132 -14.72 45.46 -24.20
CA ARG A 132 -13.39 46.09 -24.10
C ARG A 132 -13.10 46.66 -22.71
N LEU A 133 -14.11 47.21 -22.02
CA LEU A 133 -13.96 47.65 -20.64
C LEU A 133 -13.62 46.49 -19.70
N ALA A 134 -14.33 45.36 -19.82
CA ALA A 134 -14.10 44.19 -18.98
C ALA A 134 -12.77 43.47 -19.30
N LYS A 135 -12.21 43.65 -20.50
CA LYS A 135 -10.86 43.18 -20.87
C LYS A 135 -9.75 44.17 -20.53
N SER A 136 -10.08 45.37 -20.06
CA SER A 136 -9.09 46.41 -19.81
C SER A 136 -8.14 46.03 -18.66
N PRO A 137 -6.88 46.54 -18.68
CA PRO A 137 -5.96 46.38 -17.55
C PRO A 137 -6.54 46.89 -16.22
N LEU A 138 -7.36 47.94 -16.28
CA LEU A 138 -8.03 48.51 -15.11
C LEU A 138 -9.01 47.51 -14.48
N TYR A 139 -9.82 46.85 -15.29
CA TYR A 139 -10.77 45.84 -14.80
C TYR A 139 -10.02 44.64 -14.22
N ARG A 140 -8.98 44.16 -14.91
CA ARG A 140 -8.13 43.06 -14.44
C ARG A 140 -7.52 43.34 -13.05
N LYS A 141 -6.93 44.52 -12.88
CA LYS A 141 -6.31 44.94 -11.61
C LYS A 141 -7.32 45.03 -10.45
N ASN A 142 -8.54 45.47 -10.74
CA ASN A 142 -9.55 45.69 -9.71
C ASN A 142 -10.38 44.45 -9.37
N PHE A 143 -10.69 43.59 -10.35
CA PHE A 143 -11.70 42.53 -10.24
C PHE A 143 -11.23 41.12 -10.61
N TYR A 144 -9.98 40.96 -11.06
CA TYR A 144 -9.40 39.66 -11.37
C TYR A 144 -8.21 39.32 -10.46
N GLU A 145 -7.14 40.12 -10.48
CA GLU A 145 -5.89 39.86 -9.75
C GLU A 145 -6.03 39.68 -8.23
N PRO A 146 -6.86 40.46 -7.50
CA PRO A 146 -6.99 40.30 -6.06
C PRO A 146 -7.96 39.18 -5.64
N TYR A 147 -8.43 38.35 -6.58
CA TYR A 147 -9.44 37.31 -6.34
C TYR A 147 -9.01 35.96 -6.90
N ILE A 148 -9.58 34.89 -6.34
CA ILE A 148 -9.53 33.57 -6.96
C ILE A 148 -10.48 33.50 -8.15
N ASN A 149 -10.23 32.59 -9.10
CA ASN A 149 -11.05 32.42 -10.31
C ASN A 149 -12.55 32.28 -10.02
N SER A 150 -12.94 31.52 -8.99
CA SER A 150 -14.35 31.36 -8.61
C SER A 150 -14.99 32.68 -8.18
N ARG A 151 -14.24 33.55 -7.50
CA ARG A 151 -14.75 34.84 -7.04
C ARG A 151 -14.75 35.89 -8.15
N ALA A 152 -13.73 35.88 -9.01
CA ALA A 152 -13.68 36.72 -10.21
C ALA A 152 -14.85 36.42 -11.16
N LEU A 153 -15.22 35.14 -11.32
CA LEU A 153 -16.41 34.71 -12.06
C LEU A 153 -17.68 35.33 -11.49
N GLU A 154 -17.91 35.22 -10.17
CA GLU A 154 -19.12 35.79 -9.53
C GLU A 154 -19.24 37.31 -9.75
N LEU A 155 -18.12 38.03 -9.71
CA LEU A 155 -18.10 39.47 -9.98
C LEU A 155 -18.32 39.78 -11.46
N ALA A 156 -17.77 38.97 -12.38
CA ALA A 156 -18.04 39.13 -13.82
C ALA A 156 -19.53 38.96 -14.16
N PHE A 157 -20.20 37.98 -13.53
CA PHE A 157 -21.65 37.81 -13.64
C PHE A 157 -22.42 39.05 -13.16
N ARG A 158 -21.99 39.66 -12.04
CA ARG A 158 -22.57 40.92 -11.57
C ARG A 158 -22.42 42.04 -12.60
N HIS A 159 -21.20 42.24 -13.10
CA HIS A 159 -20.88 43.40 -13.95
C HIS A 159 -21.49 43.27 -15.35
N ILE A 160 -21.35 42.11 -15.98
CA ILE A 160 -21.70 41.90 -17.39
C ILE A 160 -23.16 41.48 -17.55
N LEU A 161 -23.64 40.55 -16.73
CA LEU A 161 -25.01 40.03 -16.81
C LEU A 161 -25.96 40.66 -15.79
N GLY A 162 -25.47 41.46 -14.84
CA GLY A 162 -26.34 42.11 -13.87
C GLY A 162 -27.04 41.15 -12.89
N ARG A 163 -26.57 39.89 -12.75
CA ARG A 163 -27.12 38.88 -11.81
C ARG A 163 -26.02 38.02 -11.21
N GLY A 164 -26.36 37.19 -10.22
CA GLY A 164 -25.50 36.12 -9.77
C GLY A 164 -25.65 34.84 -10.61
N PRO A 165 -24.66 33.92 -10.58
CA PRO A 165 -24.85 32.57 -11.08
C PRO A 165 -26.09 31.91 -10.47
N SER A 166 -26.78 31.11 -11.28
CA SER A 166 -28.06 30.51 -10.93
C SER A 166 -27.89 29.07 -10.42
N SER A 167 -27.05 28.26 -11.08
CA SER A 167 -26.87 26.83 -10.78
C SER A 167 -25.40 26.48 -10.53
N ARG A 168 -25.14 25.25 -10.04
CA ARG A 168 -23.78 24.73 -9.89
C ARG A 168 -23.13 24.46 -11.25
N GLU A 169 -23.92 23.95 -12.18
CA GLU A 169 -23.54 23.56 -13.53
C GLU A 169 -23.11 24.79 -14.33
N GLU A 170 -23.84 25.90 -14.20
CA GLU A 170 -23.47 27.19 -14.78
C GLU A 170 -22.12 27.67 -14.24
N VAL A 171 -21.92 27.62 -12.92
CA VAL A 171 -20.62 27.99 -12.32
C VAL A 171 -19.51 27.08 -12.85
N GLN A 172 -19.72 25.77 -12.95
CA GLN A 172 -18.72 24.84 -13.48
C GLN A 172 -18.36 25.14 -14.95
N LYS A 173 -19.36 25.42 -15.79
CA LYS A 173 -19.17 25.77 -17.21
C LYS A 173 -18.31 27.01 -17.37
N TYR A 174 -18.62 28.10 -16.67
CA TYR A 174 -17.82 29.32 -16.79
C TYR A 174 -16.49 29.23 -16.03
N PHE A 175 -16.41 28.39 -15.00
CA PHE A 175 -15.17 28.11 -14.30
C PHE A 175 -14.16 27.34 -15.16
N SER A 176 -14.60 26.42 -16.01
CA SER A 176 -13.69 25.74 -16.96
C SER A 176 -13.17 26.72 -18.02
N ILE A 177 -14.03 27.61 -18.53
CA ILE A 177 -13.65 28.65 -19.51
C ILE A 177 -12.58 29.60 -18.93
N ILE A 178 -12.79 30.15 -17.73
CA ILE A 178 -11.80 31.05 -17.10
C ILE A 178 -10.50 30.32 -16.76
N SER A 179 -10.57 29.03 -16.42
CA SER A 179 -9.37 28.26 -16.05
C SER A 179 -8.49 27.94 -17.27
N ASN A 180 -9.11 27.75 -18.45
CA ASN A 180 -8.39 27.46 -19.70
C ASN A 180 -7.96 28.72 -20.46
N GLY A 181 -8.82 29.74 -20.52
CA GLY A 181 -8.63 30.94 -21.36
C GLY A 181 -8.45 32.25 -20.59
N GLY A 182 -8.40 32.21 -19.26
CA GLY A 182 -8.27 33.39 -18.41
C GLY A 182 -9.45 34.35 -18.48
N LEU A 183 -9.20 35.60 -18.06
CA LEU A 183 -10.22 36.66 -18.05
C LEU A 183 -10.82 36.97 -19.44
N PRO A 184 -10.05 37.10 -20.54
CA PRO A 184 -10.62 37.46 -21.84
C PRO A 184 -11.66 36.45 -22.33
N ALA A 185 -11.38 35.15 -22.21
CA ALA A 185 -12.30 34.09 -22.62
C ALA A 185 -13.59 34.08 -21.79
N LEU A 186 -13.51 34.36 -20.48
CA LEU A 186 -14.69 34.49 -19.64
C LEU A 186 -15.57 35.67 -20.08
N VAL A 187 -14.96 36.83 -20.35
CA VAL A 187 -15.69 38.03 -20.80
C VAL A 187 -16.40 37.76 -22.13
N ASP A 188 -15.69 37.15 -23.09
CA ASP A 188 -16.28 36.79 -24.39
C ASP A 188 -17.45 35.83 -24.22
N ALA A 189 -17.28 34.76 -23.44
CA ALA A 189 -18.35 33.79 -23.20
C ALA A 189 -19.59 34.39 -22.50
N LEU A 190 -19.45 35.45 -21.70
CA LEU A 190 -20.57 36.14 -21.06
C LEU A 190 -21.26 37.12 -22.00
N VAL A 191 -20.49 37.91 -22.74
CA VAL A 191 -21.01 38.91 -23.68
C VAL A 191 -21.64 38.24 -24.92
N ASP A 192 -21.10 37.11 -25.36
CA ASP A 192 -21.61 36.34 -26.51
C ASP A 192 -22.75 35.36 -26.16
N SER A 193 -23.17 35.35 -24.89
CA SER A 193 -24.30 34.53 -24.47
C SER A 193 -25.62 35.06 -25.07
N GLN A 194 -26.52 34.12 -25.41
CA GLN A 194 -27.87 34.47 -25.87
C GLN A 194 -28.61 35.34 -24.84
N GLU A 195 -28.41 35.04 -23.55
CA GLU A 195 -29.01 35.81 -22.46
C GLU A 195 -28.58 37.28 -22.47
N TYR A 196 -27.32 37.59 -22.79
CA TYR A 196 -26.88 38.98 -22.88
C TYR A 196 -27.66 39.73 -23.96
N SER A 197 -27.76 39.12 -25.15
CA SER A 197 -28.49 39.68 -26.29
C SER A 197 -29.98 39.86 -26.00
N ASP A 198 -30.62 38.91 -25.30
CA ASP A 198 -32.06 39.00 -24.96
C ASP A 198 -32.37 40.15 -23.98
N TYR A 199 -31.51 40.40 -23.00
CA TYR A 199 -31.76 41.38 -21.94
C TYR A 199 -31.27 42.79 -22.26
N PHE A 200 -30.16 42.90 -22.98
CA PHE A 200 -29.46 44.17 -23.23
C PHE A 200 -29.35 44.52 -24.71
N GLY A 201 -29.41 43.52 -25.60
CA GLY A 201 -29.13 43.70 -27.03
C GLY A 201 -27.72 44.23 -27.24
N GLU A 202 -27.56 45.15 -28.20
CA GLU A 202 -26.26 45.78 -28.49
C GLU A 202 -26.16 47.25 -28.07
N GLU A 203 -27.29 47.88 -27.72
CA GLU A 203 -27.38 49.32 -27.44
C GLU A 203 -27.54 49.64 -25.95
N THR A 204 -28.07 48.71 -25.15
CA THR A 204 -28.41 48.98 -23.74
C THR A 204 -27.22 48.69 -22.84
N VAL A 205 -26.92 49.62 -21.93
CA VAL A 205 -25.95 49.39 -20.86
C VAL A 205 -26.48 48.28 -19.93
N PRO A 206 -25.67 47.28 -19.55
CA PRO A 206 -26.09 46.28 -18.58
C PRO A 206 -26.56 46.93 -17.27
N TYR A 207 -27.56 46.33 -16.64
CA TYR A 207 -28.15 46.84 -15.40
C TYR A 207 -28.37 45.70 -14.40
N LEU A 208 -28.32 46.03 -13.10
CA LEU A 208 -28.56 45.07 -12.03
C LEU A 208 -30.02 44.59 -12.04
N ARG A 209 -30.20 43.29 -12.26
CA ARG A 209 -31.49 42.58 -12.30
C ARG A 209 -31.90 42.15 -10.89
N GLY A 210 -32.26 43.15 -10.09
CA GLY A 210 -32.72 42.97 -8.71
C GLY A 210 -34.22 42.73 -8.57
N LEU A 211 -34.68 42.78 -7.32
CA LEU A 211 -36.10 42.67 -6.98
C LEU A 211 -36.94 43.70 -7.75
N GLY A 212 -38.11 43.29 -8.22
CA GLY A 212 -39.05 44.13 -8.94
C GLY A 212 -38.78 44.27 -10.44
N GLN A 213 -37.54 44.04 -10.91
CA GLN A 213 -37.22 44.12 -12.35
C GLN A 213 -37.55 42.81 -13.10
N GLU A 214 -37.30 41.67 -12.46
CA GLU A 214 -37.60 40.34 -12.97
C GLU A 214 -37.91 39.36 -11.82
N ALA A 215 -38.53 38.21 -12.16
CA ALA A 215 -38.78 37.14 -11.21
C ALA A 215 -37.45 36.58 -10.64
N GLN A 216 -37.30 36.62 -9.31
CA GLN A 216 -36.10 36.17 -8.61
C GLN A 216 -36.23 34.70 -8.19
N GLU A 217 -35.16 33.92 -8.31
CA GLU A 217 -35.15 32.55 -7.83
C GLU A 217 -34.82 32.49 -6.34
N CYS A 218 -35.47 31.58 -5.60
CA CYS A 218 -35.18 31.39 -4.18
C CYS A 218 -33.82 30.71 -3.94
N ARG A 219 -33.29 29.98 -4.94
CA ARG A 219 -32.06 29.18 -4.87
C ARG A 219 -30.81 30.02 -4.60
N ASN A 220 -30.72 31.23 -5.12
CA ASN A 220 -29.56 32.12 -4.92
C ASN A 220 -29.93 33.45 -4.25
N TRP A 221 -31.10 33.52 -3.60
CA TRP A 221 -31.67 34.73 -3.02
C TRP A 221 -30.67 35.53 -2.17
N GLY A 222 -30.14 34.93 -1.11
CA GLY A 222 -29.19 35.59 -0.21
C GLY A 222 -27.91 36.05 -0.92
N PRO A 223 -27.17 35.14 -1.58
CA PRO A 223 -25.96 35.48 -2.32
C PRO A 223 -26.14 36.59 -3.37
N GLN A 224 -27.27 36.61 -4.09
CA GLN A 224 -27.52 37.64 -5.11
C GLN A 224 -27.76 39.02 -4.49
N GLN A 225 -28.52 39.10 -3.41
CA GLN A 225 -28.74 40.39 -2.72
C GLN A 225 -27.44 40.94 -2.12
N ASP A 226 -26.58 40.07 -1.60
CA ASP A 226 -25.26 40.47 -1.11
C ASP A 226 -24.31 40.85 -2.26
N LEU A 227 -24.43 40.20 -3.42
CA LEU A 227 -23.64 40.51 -4.60
C LEU A 227 -23.94 41.91 -5.13
N PHE A 228 -25.15 42.46 -4.97
CA PHE A 228 -25.49 43.80 -5.46
C PHE A 228 -25.07 44.95 -4.54
N LYS A 229 -24.45 44.66 -3.39
CA LYS A 229 -23.94 45.70 -2.48
C LYS A 229 -22.56 46.18 -2.91
N TYR A 230 -22.23 47.43 -2.58
CA TYR A 230 -20.86 47.96 -2.77
C TYR A 230 -19.80 47.19 -1.97
N SER A 231 -20.24 46.43 -0.95
CA SER A 231 -19.36 45.63 -0.11
C SER A 231 -18.93 44.29 -0.73
N ALA A 232 -19.54 43.88 -1.85
CA ALA A 232 -19.28 42.58 -2.45
C ALA A 232 -17.79 42.37 -2.83
N PRO A 233 -17.06 43.32 -3.44
CA PRO A 233 -15.64 43.16 -3.75
C PRO A 233 -14.75 42.91 -2.51
N PHE A 234 -15.16 43.33 -1.32
CA PHE A 234 -14.36 43.08 -0.10
C PHE A 234 -14.43 41.62 0.35
N ARG A 235 -15.42 40.85 -0.10
CA ARG A 235 -15.49 39.42 0.17
C ARG A 235 -14.56 38.65 -0.79
N LYS A 236 -13.56 37.98 -0.22
CA LYS A 236 -12.57 37.19 -0.98
C LYS A 236 -12.98 35.73 -1.17
N VAL A 237 -13.82 35.21 -0.28
CA VAL A 237 -14.33 33.83 -0.35
C VAL A 237 -15.51 33.77 -1.34
N PRO A 238 -15.54 32.81 -2.27
CA PRO A 238 -16.63 32.67 -3.22
C PRO A 238 -17.94 32.28 -2.52
N GLN A 239 -19.05 32.86 -2.95
CA GLN A 239 -20.37 32.67 -2.33
C GLN A 239 -21.20 31.60 -3.02
N PHE A 240 -21.23 31.60 -4.35
CA PHE A 240 -22.19 30.80 -5.11
C PHE A 240 -21.78 29.34 -5.14
N ILE A 241 -20.52 29.04 -5.48
CA ILE A 241 -20.05 27.65 -5.49
C ILE A 241 -20.11 27.01 -4.10
N THR A 242 -19.82 27.77 -3.04
CA THR A 242 -19.88 27.23 -1.67
C THR A 242 -21.32 26.99 -1.22
N THR A 243 -22.25 27.88 -1.58
CA THR A 243 -23.67 27.74 -1.28
C THR A 243 -24.29 26.57 -2.05
N PHE A 244 -24.08 26.48 -3.37
CA PHE A 244 -24.62 25.38 -4.17
C PHE A 244 -24.01 24.02 -3.81
N ALA A 245 -22.73 23.97 -3.43
CA ALA A 245 -22.14 22.75 -2.87
C ALA A 245 -22.79 22.37 -1.55
N SER A 246 -23.05 23.35 -0.67
CA SER A 246 -23.66 23.10 0.64
C SER A 246 -25.08 22.55 0.58
N TYR A 247 -25.87 22.90 -0.45
CA TYR A 247 -27.21 22.36 -0.62
C TYR A 247 -27.24 20.84 -0.87
N ASN A 248 -26.17 20.30 -1.43
CA ASN A 248 -26.04 18.86 -1.73
C ASN A 248 -25.23 18.11 -0.67
N GLN A 249 -24.67 18.81 0.33
CA GLN A 249 -23.82 18.23 1.36
C GLN A 249 -24.56 18.16 2.71
N PRO A 250 -24.18 17.22 3.60
CA PRO A 250 -24.70 17.22 4.96
C PRO A 250 -24.28 18.48 5.72
N LEU A 251 -24.85 18.66 6.92
CA LEU A 251 -24.52 19.80 7.79
C LEU A 251 -22.99 19.92 7.99
N PRO A 252 -22.43 21.14 7.85
CA PRO A 252 -21.00 21.35 7.98
C PRO A 252 -20.53 21.20 9.43
N ASP A 253 -19.27 20.81 9.63
CA ASP A 253 -18.64 20.88 10.94
C ASP A 253 -18.32 22.33 11.31
N GLN A 254 -19.18 22.94 12.11
CA GLN A 254 -19.01 24.27 12.69
C GLN A 254 -19.90 24.44 13.92
N HIS A 255 -19.68 25.50 14.69
CA HIS A 255 -20.58 25.87 15.79
C HIS A 255 -22.02 26.08 15.31
N VAL A 256 -23.00 25.74 16.16
CA VAL A 256 -24.45 25.80 15.86
C VAL A 256 -24.95 27.21 15.49
N TYR A 257 -24.27 28.24 15.99
CA TYR A 257 -24.54 29.65 15.70
C TYR A 257 -23.68 30.23 14.57
N GLY A 258 -23.00 29.37 13.81
CA GLY A 258 -22.17 29.74 12.66
C GLY A 258 -20.66 29.72 12.94
N SER A 259 -19.89 29.65 11.86
CA SER A 259 -18.42 29.49 11.85
C SER A 259 -17.62 30.47 12.72
N GLY A 260 -18.13 31.68 12.97
CA GLY A 260 -17.41 32.71 13.73
C GLY A 260 -17.52 32.58 15.25
N ASN A 261 -18.23 31.56 15.75
CA ASN A 261 -18.44 31.31 17.18
C ASN A 261 -17.52 30.24 17.76
N ASP A 262 -16.75 29.53 16.93
CA ASP A 262 -15.65 28.70 17.41
C ASP A 262 -14.38 29.55 17.57
N PRO A 263 -13.66 29.46 18.70
CA PRO A 263 -12.33 30.03 18.81
C PRO A 263 -11.32 29.20 18.03
N LEU A 264 -10.18 29.81 17.69
CA LEU A 264 -9.02 29.05 17.20
C LEU A 264 -8.48 28.13 18.32
N GLU A 265 -8.22 26.86 17.98
CA GLU A 265 -7.76 25.83 18.94
C GLU A 265 -6.26 25.91 19.21
N ILE A 266 -5.85 27.03 19.81
CA ILE A 266 -4.47 27.37 20.18
C ILE A 266 -4.28 27.36 21.71
N GLN A 267 -3.02 27.38 22.16
CA GLN A 267 -2.69 27.30 23.58
C GLN A 267 -3.22 28.49 24.38
N PHE A 268 -3.05 29.72 23.89
CA PHE A 268 -3.43 30.95 24.58
C PHE A 268 -4.38 31.82 23.75
N GLY A 269 -5.23 32.58 24.45
CA GLY A 269 -6.06 33.63 23.86
C GLY A 269 -7.42 33.15 23.37
N ALA A 270 -8.44 33.96 23.61
CA ALA A 270 -9.78 33.78 23.07
C ALA A 270 -9.90 34.47 21.70
N ILE A 271 -9.21 33.91 20.71
CA ILE A 271 -9.15 34.48 19.36
C ILE A 271 -10.26 33.89 18.50
N PHE A 272 -11.18 34.74 18.07
CA PHE A 272 -12.24 34.41 17.13
C PHE A 272 -11.98 35.08 15.78
N PRO A 273 -12.22 34.39 14.65
CA PRO A 273 -12.15 35.01 13.32
C PRO A 273 -13.05 36.26 13.23
N LYS A 274 -12.47 37.41 12.87
CA LYS A 274 -13.21 38.68 12.73
C LYS A 274 -14.12 38.62 11.50
N GLN A 275 -15.43 38.69 11.72
CA GLN A 275 -16.43 38.69 10.65
C GLN A 275 -16.44 39.97 9.80
N THR A 276 -15.86 41.09 10.27
CA THR A 276 -15.92 42.40 9.59
C THR A 276 -14.82 42.62 8.55
N ARG A 277 -13.63 42.00 8.71
CA ARG A 277 -12.49 42.21 7.79
C ARG A 277 -12.52 41.28 6.57
N ASN A 278 -13.06 40.07 6.73
CA ASN A 278 -13.29 39.12 5.63
C ASN A 278 -14.56 38.30 5.95
N PRO A 279 -15.76 38.83 5.62
CA PRO A 279 -17.02 38.23 6.01
C PRO A 279 -17.18 36.83 5.40
N SER A 280 -16.97 35.82 6.24
CA SER A 280 -17.25 34.40 5.94
C SER A 280 -18.28 33.87 6.94
N ALA A 281 -19.37 34.60 7.12
CA ALA A 281 -20.55 34.05 7.78
C ALA A 281 -21.05 32.91 6.89
N LYS A 282 -20.87 31.67 7.37
CA LYS A 282 -21.43 30.46 6.78
C LYS A 282 -22.59 30.01 7.68
N PRO A 283 -23.75 30.69 7.65
CA PRO A 283 -24.89 30.24 8.43
C PRO A 283 -25.31 28.84 7.96
N ALA A 284 -25.64 27.97 8.90
CA ALA A 284 -26.21 26.65 8.59
C ALA A 284 -27.40 26.40 9.53
N PRO A 285 -28.46 25.74 9.05
CA PRO A 285 -29.68 25.52 9.81
C PRO A 285 -29.52 24.34 10.80
N PHE A 286 -28.87 24.57 11.94
CA PHE A 286 -28.80 23.57 13.01
C PHE A 286 -30.12 23.51 13.79
N GLY A 287 -30.70 22.32 13.88
CA GLY A 287 -31.84 22.02 14.73
C GLY A 287 -31.52 22.15 16.23
N LYS A 288 -32.53 21.98 17.09
CA LYS A 288 -32.33 21.94 18.54
C LYS A 288 -31.50 20.73 18.95
N ASP A 289 -31.82 19.58 18.38
CA ASP A 289 -31.29 18.27 18.80
C ASP A 289 -30.20 17.84 17.83
N THR A 290 -29.07 18.53 17.88
CA THR A 290 -27.89 18.24 17.05
C THR A 290 -26.67 18.00 17.93
N ARG A 291 -25.81 17.07 17.53
CA ARG A 291 -24.54 16.82 18.21
C ARG A 291 -23.38 16.88 17.21
N ARG A 292 -22.40 17.71 17.53
CA ARG A 292 -21.14 17.86 16.82
C ARG A 292 -20.24 16.66 17.07
N ILE A 293 -19.54 16.23 16.02
CA ILE A 293 -18.55 15.17 16.13
C ILE A 293 -17.27 15.78 16.70
N LEU A 294 -16.89 15.33 17.89
CA LEU A 294 -15.67 15.75 18.57
C LEU A 294 -14.64 14.63 18.52
N ILE A 295 -13.39 14.99 18.24
CA ILE A 295 -12.27 14.06 18.15
C ILE A 295 -11.54 14.05 19.49
N ASN A 296 -11.41 12.87 20.09
CA ASN A 296 -10.70 12.70 21.36
C ASN A 296 -9.20 13.02 21.20
N ARG A 297 -8.63 13.80 22.11
CA ARG A 297 -7.21 14.13 22.16
C ARG A 297 -6.45 13.02 22.92
N GLY A 298 -6.32 11.88 22.24
CA GLY A 298 -5.71 10.66 22.75
C GLY A 298 -6.12 9.48 21.87
N PRO A 299 -6.11 8.23 22.39
CA PRO A 299 -6.65 7.09 21.68
C PRO A 299 -8.12 7.32 21.28
N GLY A 300 -8.46 7.08 20.01
CA GLY A 300 -9.82 7.28 19.50
C GLY A 300 -10.87 6.38 20.18
N ILE A 301 -10.44 5.23 20.69
CA ILE A 301 -11.26 4.27 21.45
C ILE A 301 -11.78 4.84 22.78
N ASN A 302 -11.10 5.84 23.35
CA ASN A 302 -11.49 6.50 24.59
C ASN A 302 -12.47 7.65 24.35
N ASN A 303 -13.12 7.69 23.18
CA ASN A 303 -14.16 8.69 22.93
C ASN A 303 -15.38 8.40 23.82
N GLN A 304 -15.73 9.37 24.66
CA GLN A 304 -16.78 9.30 25.67
C GLN A 304 -18.17 9.09 25.08
N LEU A 305 -18.32 9.30 23.77
CA LEU A 305 -19.55 9.00 23.08
C LEU A 305 -19.82 7.48 23.00
N SER A 306 -18.83 6.69 22.61
CA SER A 306 -18.95 5.24 22.51
C SER A 306 -18.55 4.52 23.80
N ASN A 307 -17.65 5.12 24.59
CA ASN A 307 -17.17 4.56 25.86
C ASN A 307 -17.26 5.61 26.99
N PRO A 308 -18.45 5.81 27.59
CA PRO A 308 -18.62 6.76 28.70
C PRO A 308 -17.79 6.42 29.94
N ALA A 309 -17.45 5.15 30.16
CA ALA A 309 -16.63 4.69 31.27
C ALA A 309 -15.16 5.12 31.14
N ALA A 310 -14.71 5.54 29.95
CA ALA A 310 -13.36 6.08 29.74
C ALA A 310 -13.16 7.49 30.34
N ARG A 311 -14.18 8.11 30.93
CA ARG A 311 -14.03 9.37 31.68
C ARG A 311 -13.07 9.16 32.86
N GLY A 312 -12.08 10.03 32.99
CA GLY A 312 -11.05 9.94 34.03
C GLY A 312 -9.85 9.06 33.68
N VAL A 313 -9.92 8.28 32.60
CA VAL A 313 -8.77 7.52 32.09
C VAL A 313 -7.75 8.49 31.48
N ALA A 314 -6.50 8.39 31.93
CA ALA A 314 -5.42 9.22 31.40
C ALA A 314 -5.18 8.92 29.91
N PRO A 315 -4.97 9.94 29.05
CA PRO A 315 -4.90 9.76 27.61
C PRO A 315 -3.56 9.17 27.10
N GLY A 316 -2.63 8.83 27.99
CA GLY A 316 -1.33 8.23 27.65
C GLY A 316 -0.40 9.17 26.88
N SER A 317 0.51 8.61 26.08
CA SER A 317 1.50 9.36 25.29
C SER A 317 0.92 10.12 24.08
N LEU A 318 -0.28 9.73 23.62
CA LEU A 318 -0.95 10.34 22.47
C LEU A 318 -1.75 11.61 22.84
N GLY A 319 -1.99 11.83 24.13
CA GLY A 319 -2.77 12.96 24.65
C GLY A 319 -1.93 14.04 25.34
N PRO A 320 -2.59 15.04 25.95
CA PRO A 320 -1.90 16.03 26.77
C PRO A 320 -1.35 15.40 28.06
N LYS A 321 -0.31 16.03 28.60
CA LYS A 321 0.19 15.70 29.94
C LYS A 321 -0.85 16.06 30.99
N VAL A 322 -1.15 15.09 31.86
CA VAL A 322 -2.08 15.26 32.98
C VAL A 322 -1.29 15.57 34.25
N PHE A 323 -1.73 16.58 34.99
CA PHE A 323 -1.18 16.95 36.29
C PHE A 323 -2.18 16.58 37.37
N LYS A 324 -1.75 15.76 38.34
CA LYS A 324 -2.52 15.36 39.51
C LYS A 324 -1.78 15.76 40.78
N LEU A 325 -2.54 16.18 41.79
CA LEU A 325 -2.02 16.47 43.12
C LEU A 325 -2.17 15.21 44.00
N ASP A 326 -1.17 14.33 43.99
CA ASP A 326 -1.22 13.04 44.70
C ASP A 326 -0.84 13.12 46.20
N GLN A 327 -0.67 14.32 46.77
CA GLN A 327 -0.15 14.49 48.13
C GLN A 327 -0.85 15.61 48.88
N LEU A 328 -1.88 15.25 49.64
CA LEU A 328 -2.14 15.87 50.93
C LEU A 328 -1.90 14.80 52.00
N PRO A 329 -1.11 15.05 53.04
CA PRO A 329 -1.04 14.15 54.18
C PRO A 329 -2.42 14.18 54.85
N SER A 330 -3.31 13.26 54.49
CA SER A 330 -4.54 13.04 55.22
C SER A 330 -4.17 12.49 56.59
N TYR A 331 -4.18 13.37 57.60
CA TYR A 331 -4.27 12.99 59.00
C TYR A 331 -5.70 12.51 59.30
N THR A 332 -6.18 11.47 58.63
CA THR A 332 -7.45 10.80 58.95
C THR A 332 -7.48 9.42 58.30
N GLY A 333 -7.01 8.40 59.02
CA GLY A 333 -7.01 7.02 58.49
C GLY A 333 -6.67 5.98 59.54
N THR A 334 -7.69 5.55 60.26
CA THR A 334 -7.74 4.48 61.26
C THR A 334 -6.99 3.21 60.84
N PHE A 335 -6.32 2.61 61.82
CA PHE A 335 -5.59 1.34 61.79
C PHE A 335 -6.13 0.28 60.80
N SER A 336 -5.33 -0.06 59.79
CA SER A 336 -5.36 -1.39 59.17
C SER A 336 -4.00 -2.06 59.35
N LYS A 337 -4.01 -3.24 59.97
CA LYS A 337 -2.82 -4.09 60.17
C LYS A 337 -2.46 -4.74 58.83
N GLY A 338 -1.43 -4.21 58.19
CA GLY A 338 -0.77 -4.83 57.04
C GLY A 338 0.59 -4.17 56.86
N GLY A 339 1.66 -4.87 57.24
CA GLY A 339 3.01 -4.33 57.30
C GLY A 339 3.53 -3.80 55.96
N GLY A 340 3.94 -2.54 55.97
CA GLY A 340 4.72 -1.89 54.92
C GLY A 340 5.36 -0.64 55.51
N ASN A 341 6.69 -0.60 55.56
CA ASN A 341 7.51 0.48 56.13
C ASN A 341 7.08 1.87 55.62
N THR A 342 6.46 2.69 56.48
CA THR A 342 6.32 4.13 56.30
C THR A 342 7.66 4.80 56.65
N GLN A 343 8.62 4.71 55.73
CA GLN A 343 9.83 5.55 55.76
C GLN A 343 9.42 6.97 55.35
N GLY A 344 9.84 7.97 56.14
CA GLY A 344 9.40 9.35 56.06
C GLY A 344 9.37 9.94 54.65
N ILE A 345 8.16 10.28 54.18
CA ILE A 345 7.95 11.12 53.00
C ILE A 345 8.42 12.52 53.37
N SER A 346 9.60 12.88 52.91
CA SER A 346 10.19 14.20 53.16
C SER A 346 9.34 15.31 52.54
N VAL A 347 8.91 16.26 53.39
CA VAL A 347 8.14 17.46 53.06
C VAL A 347 8.77 18.29 51.93
N LYS A 348 10.10 18.19 51.73
CA LYS A 348 10.88 18.96 50.75
C LYS A 348 10.59 18.65 49.27
N PHE A 349 10.02 17.48 48.93
CA PHE A 349 9.65 17.18 47.54
C PHE A 349 8.21 17.58 47.17
N SER A 350 7.37 17.86 48.17
CA SER A 350 5.95 18.21 47.98
C SER A 350 5.76 19.59 47.33
N GLU A 351 6.48 20.62 47.79
CA GLU A 351 6.39 22.00 47.29
C GLU A 351 6.71 22.11 45.80
N SER A 352 7.75 21.42 45.32
CA SER A 352 8.11 21.45 43.89
C SER A 352 7.06 20.82 42.99
N SER A 353 6.27 19.88 43.53
CA SER A 353 5.21 19.18 42.81
C SER A 353 3.91 20.00 42.81
N THR A 354 3.55 20.60 43.95
CA THR A 354 2.39 21.49 44.09
C THR A 354 2.56 22.75 43.23
N GLN A 355 3.75 23.34 43.19
CA GLN A 355 4.05 24.47 42.31
C GLN A 355 3.89 24.13 40.82
N LYS A 356 4.23 22.90 40.40
CA LYS A 356 3.99 22.43 39.02
C LYS A 356 2.49 22.33 38.72
N VAL A 357 1.69 21.86 39.69
CA VAL A 357 0.22 21.79 39.59
C VAL A 357 -0.38 23.19 39.51
N ILE A 358 0.07 24.13 40.36
CA ILE A 358 -0.36 25.54 40.33
C ILE A 358 -0.06 26.17 38.97
N ARG A 359 1.16 26.00 38.48
CA ARG A 359 1.55 26.50 37.15
C ARG A 359 0.72 25.87 36.04
N ALA A 360 0.49 24.56 36.10
CA ALA A 360 -0.36 23.86 35.14
C ALA A 360 -1.81 24.37 35.17
N ALA A 361 -2.37 24.68 36.34
CA ALA A 361 -3.72 25.23 36.49
C ALA A 361 -3.83 26.63 35.85
N TYR A 362 -2.83 27.50 36.05
CA TYR A 362 -2.79 28.79 35.36
C TYR A 362 -2.66 28.65 33.84
N LEU A 363 -1.77 27.76 33.37
CA LEU A 363 -1.60 27.48 31.95
C LEU A 363 -2.87 26.90 31.32
N GLN A 364 -3.63 26.09 32.04
CA GLN A 364 -4.89 25.55 31.56
C GLN A 364 -5.96 26.64 31.46
N VAL A 365 -6.21 27.38 32.54
CA VAL A 365 -7.35 28.30 32.65
C VAL A 365 -7.11 29.60 31.87
N PHE A 366 -5.92 30.20 31.96
CA PHE A 366 -5.55 31.40 31.20
C PHE A 366 -4.86 31.11 29.87
N GLY A 367 -4.41 29.89 29.62
CA GLY A 367 -3.64 29.56 28.41
C GLY A 367 -2.18 30.03 28.43
N ARG A 368 -1.77 30.80 29.44
CA ARG A 368 -0.44 31.39 29.61
C ARG A 368 -0.09 31.52 31.08
N ASP A 369 1.20 31.67 31.38
CA ASP A 369 1.62 32.09 32.71
C ASP A 369 1.13 33.53 32.97
N VAL A 370 0.69 33.77 34.20
CA VAL A 370 0.14 35.06 34.63
C VAL A 370 1.27 35.97 35.10
N TYR A 371 1.13 37.30 34.95
CA TYR A 371 2.12 38.25 35.45
C TYR A 371 2.17 38.22 36.99
N GLU A 372 3.30 38.61 37.57
CA GLU A 372 3.56 38.46 39.01
C GLU A 372 2.51 39.15 39.91
N GLY A 373 2.00 40.32 39.51
CA GLY A 373 0.93 41.04 40.22
C GLY A 373 -0.49 40.53 39.98
N GLN A 374 -0.67 39.54 39.11
CA GLN A 374 -1.97 38.97 38.73
C GLN A 374 -2.20 37.57 39.32
N ARG A 375 -1.22 37.02 40.04
CA ARG A 375 -1.32 35.72 40.73
C ARG A 375 -2.21 35.82 41.96
N LEU A 376 -3.02 34.78 42.18
CA LEU A 376 -3.87 34.64 43.36
C LEU A 376 -3.10 34.00 44.52
N LYS A 377 -2.17 34.76 45.11
CA LYS A 377 -1.26 34.26 46.16
C LYS A 377 -2.00 33.59 47.34
N VAL A 378 -3.13 34.16 47.76
CA VAL A 378 -3.94 33.59 48.86
C VAL A 378 -4.47 32.20 48.49
N SER A 379 -5.00 32.03 47.28
CA SER A 379 -5.50 30.74 46.80
C SER A 379 -4.38 29.71 46.59
N GLU A 380 -3.20 30.17 46.17
CA GLU A 380 -2.01 29.30 46.04
C GLU A 380 -1.57 28.75 47.40
N ILE A 381 -1.44 29.62 48.40
CA ILE A 381 -1.09 29.22 49.77
C ILE A 381 -2.12 28.22 50.33
N LYS A 382 -3.42 28.47 50.10
CA LYS A 382 -4.47 27.56 50.54
C LYS A 382 -4.38 26.18 49.88
N LEU A 383 -4.01 26.11 48.60
CA LEU A 383 -3.82 24.84 47.90
C LEU A 383 -2.55 24.12 48.41
N GLU A 384 -1.48 24.87 48.65
CA GLU A 384 -0.22 24.34 49.22
C GLU A 384 -0.42 23.77 50.62
N ASN A 385 -1.23 24.43 51.44
CA ASN A 385 -1.61 23.97 52.78
C ASN A 385 -2.63 22.82 52.77
N GLY A 386 -3.26 22.52 51.62
CA GLY A 386 -4.33 21.54 51.51
C GLY A 386 -5.68 21.96 52.06
N GLU A 387 -5.91 23.25 52.27
CA GLU A 387 -7.21 23.80 52.69
C GLU A 387 -8.25 23.74 51.56
N ILE A 388 -7.80 23.72 50.32
CA ILE A 388 -8.65 23.64 49.12
C ILE A 388 -8.15 22.55 48.17
N THR A 389 -9.07 21.95 47.41
CA THR A 389 -8.75 20.97 46.36
C THR A 389 -8.33 21.67 45.06
N VAL A 390 -7.77 20.92 44.09
CA VAL A 390 -7.44 21.47 42.76
C VAL A 390 -8.70 21.99 42.06
N ARG A 391 -9.85 21.32 42.23
CA ARG A 391 -11.15 21.79 41.75
C ARG A 391 -11.50 23.17 42.31
N GLU A 392 -11.40 23.34 43.62
CA GLU A 392 -11.71 24.62 44.27
C GLU A 392 -10.71 25.72 43.87
N PHE A 393 -9.43 25.37 43.70
CA PHE A 393 -8.44 26.29 43.17
C PHE A 393 -8.78 26.75 41.74
N VAL A 394 -9.16 25.82 40.85
CA VAL A 394 -9.62 26.15 39.49
C VAL A 394 -10.88 27.02 39.52
N ARG A 395 -11.82 26.75 40.45
CA ARG A 395 -13.01 27.58 40.66
C ARG A 395 -12.64 29.01 41.03
N GLN A 396 -11.72 29.20 41.98
CA GLN A 396 -11.27 30.53 42.38
C GLN A 396 -10.53 31.28 41.26
N ILE A 397 -9.70 30.58 40.48
CA ILE A 397 -9.05 31.18 39.29
C ILE A 397 -10.10 31.62 38.26
N ALA A 398 -11.06 30.76 37.94
CA ALA A 398 -12.09 31.06 36.95
C ALA A 398 -13.04 32.19 37.40
N LYS A 399 -13.28 32.33 38.71
CA LYS A 399 -14.06 33.44 39.28
C LYS A 399 -13.25 34.73 39.48
N SER A 400 -11.95 34.72 39.21
CA SER A 400 -11.12 35.92 39.39
C SER A 400 -11.53 37.08 38.47
N ASP A 401 -11.32 38.31 38.95
CA ASP A 401 -11.57 39.50 38.16
C ASP A 401 -10.73 39.55 36.88
N LEU A 402 -9.51 39.00 36.93
CA LEU A 402 -8.65 38.91 35.75
C LEU A 402 -9.29 38.03 34.68
N PHE A 403 -9.76 36.84 35.05
CA PHE A 403 -10.40 35.91 34.12
C PHE A 403 -11.66 36.53 33.51
N ARG A 404 -12.49 37.17 34.33
CA ARG A 404 -13.69 37.89 33.90
C ARG A 404 -13.38 39.00 32.89
N LYS A 405 -12.38 39.85 33.17
CA LYS A 405 -11.96 40.93 32.26
C LYS A 405 -11.47 40.39 30.92
N LEU A 406 -10.73 39.27 30.94
CA LEU A 406 -10.16 38.69 29.73
C LEU A 406 -11.19 37.96 28.86
N TYR A 407 -12.05 37.12 29.44
CA TYR A 407 -12.85 36.15 28.69
C TYR A 407 -14.36 36.31 28.82
N TRP A 408 -14.85 37.16 29.71
CA TRP A 408 -16.28 37.44 29.84
C TRP A 408 -16.64 38.82 29.28
N THR A 409 -16.04 39.88 29.83
CA THR A 409 -16.41 41.27 29.50
C THR A 409 -16.09 41.66 28.05
N SER A 410 -15.02 41.10 27.47
CA SER A 410 -14.53 41.46 26.14
C SER A 410 -15.21 40.70 24.99
N LEU A 411 -15.92 39.61 25.30
CA LEU A 411 -16.43 38.67 24.31
C LEU A 411 -17.95 38.72 24.21
N TYR A 412 -18.47 38.32 23.04
CA TYR A 412 -19.90 38.02 22.90
C TYR A 412 -20.29 36.85 23.82
N VAL A 413 -21.46 36.91 24.45
CA VAL A 413 -21.86 35.98 25.52
C VAL A 413 -21.71 34.51 25.12
N THR A 414 -22.18 34.10 23.94
CA THR A 414 -22.04 32.69 23.53
C THR A 414 -20.59 32.31 23.22
N LYS A 415 -19.77 33.26 22.73
CA LYS A 415 -18.33 33.05 22.51
C LYS A 415 -17.59 32.90 23.84
N ALA A 416 -17.97 33.69 24.84
CA ALA A 416 -17.46 33.58 26.19
C ALA A 416 -17.80 32.21 26.77
N ILE A 417 -19.07 31.79 26.72
CA ILE A 417 -19.52 30.49 27.21
C ILE A 417 -18.75 29.34 26.52
N GLU A 418 -18.68 29.35 25.20
CA GLU A 418 -17.96 28.32 24.43
C GLU A 418 -16.46 28.26 24.80
N TYR A 419 -15.81 29.42 24.97
CA TYR A 419 -14.40 29.47 25.36
C TYR A 419 -14.16 29.00 26.80
N ILE A 420 -15.00 29.44 27.75
CA ILE A 420 -14.92 29.03 29.16
C ILE A 420 -15.15 27.52 29.27
N HIS A 421 -16.14 27.00 28.55
CA HIS A 421 -16.44 25.57 28.48
C HIS A 421 -15.23 24.75 28.01
N ARG A 422 -14.53 25.21 26.97
CA ARG A 422 -13.28 24.57 26.50
C ARG A 422 -12.18 24.56 27.56
N ARG A 423 -12.05 25.62 28.36
CA ARG A 423 -11.00 25.74 29.39
C ARG A 423 -11.28 24.88 30.62
N LEU A 424 -12.53 24.86 31.08
CA LEU A 424 -12.93 24.16 32.31
C LEU A 424 -13.20 22.67 32.06
N LEU A 425 -13.92 22.33 30.98
CA LEU A 425 -14.29 20.94 30.67
C LEU A 425 -13.34 20.27 29.66
N GLY A 426 -12.43 21.02 29.05
CA GLY A 426 -11.47 20.46 28.09
C GLY A 426 -12.07 20.08 26.74
N ARG A 427 -13.28 20.51 26.43
CA ARG A 427 -13.95 20.22 25.14
C ARG A 427 -14.84 21.38 24.69
N PRO A 428 -15.11 21.53 23.39
CA PRO A 428 -16.21 22.39 22.92
C PRO A 428 -17.58 21.86 23.35
N THR A 429 -18.60 22.71 23.23
CA THR A 429 -19.98 22.29 23.41
C THR A 429 -20.39 21.28 22.34
N TYR A 430 -21.24 20.33 22.71
CA TYR A 430 -21.74 19.31 21.82
C TYR A 430 -22.74 19.84 20.80
N GLY A 431 -23.53 20.84 21.17
CA GLY A 431 -24.58 21.32 20.29
C GLY A 431 -25.45 22.37 20.95
N ARG A 432 -26.63 22.56 20.38
CA ARG A 432 -27.48 23.71 20.69
C ARG A 432 -28.15 23.63 22.06
N GLN A 433 -28.54 22.45 22.52
CA GLN A 433 -29.14 22.28 23.84
C GLN A 433 -28.20 22.71 24.98
N GLU A 434 -26.95 22.26 24.91
CA GLU A 434 -25.93 22.52 25.93
C GLU A 434 -25.55 24.00 26.02
N ILE A 435 -25.29 24.64 24.88
CA ILE A 435 -24.98 26.08 24.86
C ILE A 435 -26.18 26.91 25.34
N ASN A 436 -27.42 26.48 25.05
CA ASN A 436 -28.63 27.17 25.49
C ASN A 436 -28.83 27.07 27.00
N SER A 437 -28.64 25.91 27.61
CA SER A 437 -28.77 25.78 29.06
C SER A 437 -27.77 26.67 29.79
N TYR A 438 -26.53 26.75 29.30
CA TYR A 438 -25.52 27.65 29.87
C TYR A 438 -25.84 29.12 29.62
N PHE A 439 -26.38 29.45 28.44
CA PHE A 439 -26.84 30.80 28.13
C PHE A 439 -27.97 31.24 29.07
N ASP A 440 -28.95 30.37 29.34
CA ASP A 440 -30.06 30.64 30.25
C ASP A 440 -29.57 30.87 31.69
N ILE A 441 -28.61 30.07 32.15
CA ILE A 441 -27.96 30.26 33.47
C ILE A 441 -27.24 31.60 33.51
N ALA A 442 -26.44 31.91 32.49
CA ALA A 442 -25.70 33.15 32.40
C ALA A 442 -26.63 34.38 32.36
N ALA A 443 -27.75 34.29 31.63
CA ALA A 443 -28.74 35.36 31.53
C ALA A 443 -29.48 35.60 32.85
N LYS A 444 -29.82 34.53 33.60
CA LYS A 444 -30.61 34.63 34.83
C LYS A 444 -29.76 34.88 36.09
N LYS A 445 -28.61 34.23 36.21
CA LYS A 445 -27.79 34.17 37.43
C LYS A 445 -26.40 34.80 37.28
N GLY A 446 -26.01 35.18 36.07
CA GLY A 446 -24.74 35.83 35.78
C GLY A 446 -23.53 34.90 35.68
N PHE A 447 -22.35 35.51 35.61
CA PHE A 447 -21.07 34.84 35.31
C PHE A 447 -20.63 33.82 36.37
N TYR A 448 -20.74 34.15 37.66
CA TYR A 448 -20.26 33.26 38.73
C TYR A 448 -21.04 31.94 38.77
N ALA A 449 -22.36 32.01 38.61
CA ALA A 449 -23.23 30.84 38.56
C ALA A 449 -22.97 29.96 37.33
N LEU A 450 -22.54 30.55 36.20
CA LEU A 450 -22.12 29.79 35.02
C LEU A 450 -20.87 28.95 35.30
N VAL A 451 -19.87 29.54 35.96
CA VAL A 451 -18.64 28.83 36.35
C VAL A 451 -18.96 27.70 37.32
N ASP A 452 -19.80 27.97 38.32
CA ASP A 452 -20.25 26.96 39.28
C ASP A 452 -20.97 25.82 38.56
N ALA A 453 -21.92 26.12 37.67
CA ALA A 453 -22.64 25.09 36.92
C ALA A 453 -21.73 24.18 36.07
N MET A 454 -20.61 24.69 35.55
CA MET A 454 -19.65 23.88 34.79
C MET A 454 -18.77 23.01 35.70
N ILE A 455 -18.31 23.55 36.82
CA ILE A 455 -17.41 22.83 37.75
C ILE A 455 -18.18 21.81 38.58
N ASP A 456 -19.42 22.11 38.95
CA ASP A 456 -20.31 21.21 39.71
C ASP A 456 -20.97 20.15 38.82
N SER A 457 -20.68 20.17 37.52
CA SER A 457 -21.23 19.20 36.58
C SER A 457 -20.72 17.78 36.87
N MET A 458 -21.60 16.79 36.66
CA MET A 458 -21.23 15.37 36.78
C MET A 458 -20.08 15.00 35.85
N GLU A 459 -20.00 15.62 34.68
CA GLU A 459 -18.90 15.40 33.74
C GLU A 459 -17.56 15.84 34.32
N TYR A 460 -17.48 17.04 34.90
CA TYR A 460 -16.25 17.54 35.52
C TYR A 460 -15.78 16.60 36.63
N SER A 461 -16.70 16.21 37.51
CA SER A 461 -16.42 15.30 38.64
C SER A 461 -15.90 13.94 38.18
N GLN A 462 -16.51 13.34 37.16
CA GLN A 462 -16.07 12.04 36.63
C GLN A 462 -14.74 12.12 35.86
N THR A 463 -14.43 13.25 35.23
CA THR A 463 -13.23 13.37 34.37
C THR A 463 -11.99 13.84 35.11
N PHE A 464 -12.15 14.78 36.05
CA PHE A 464 -11.04 15.42 36.75
C PHE A 464 -11.03 15.14 38.27
N GLY A 465 -12.18 14.82 38.86
CA GLY A 465 -12.28 14.63 40.30
C GLY A 465 -11.99 15.91 41.07
N GLU A 466 -11.34 15.80 42.22
CA GLU A 466 -10.93 16.92 43.06
C GLU A 466 -9.45 17.31 42.85
N ASP A 467 -8.64 16.40 42.30
CA ASP A 467 -7.17 16.47 42.38
C ASP A 467 -6.49 16.64 41.02
N THR A 468 -7.22 16.53 39.91
CA THR A 468 -6.66 16.62 38.56
C THR A 468 -6.88 18.00 37.96
N VAL A 469 -5.82 18.63 37.43
CA VAL A 469 -5.96 19.86 36.66
C VAL A 469 -6.68 19.56 35.34
N PRO A 470 -7.70 20.36 34.94
CA PRO A 470 -8.35 20.17 33.66
C PRO A 470 -7.34 20.19 32.50
N TYR A 471 -7.61 19.40 31.47
CA TYR A 471 -6.78 19.33 30.28
C TYR A 471 -7.67 19.24 29.04
N GLU A 472 -7.12 19.60 27.87
CA GLU A 472 -7.86 19.53 26.59
C GLU A 472 -8.12 18.05 26.22
N ARG A 473 -9.38 17.61 26.38
CA ARG A 473 -9.86 16.26 26.11
C ARG A 473 -10.33 16.07 24.67
N TYR A 474 -10.96 17.07 24.06
CA TYR A 474 -11.50 16.97 22.70
C TYR A 474 -11.10 18.16 21.83
N LEU A 475 -10.94 17.86 20.55
CA LEU A 475 -10.69 18.81 19.47
C LEU A 475 -11.81 18.73 18.45
N THR A 476 -11.99 19.81 17.69
CA THR A 476 -12.81 19.76 16.48
C THR A 476 -12.00 19.19 15.31
N PRO A 477 -12.66 18.61 14.29
CA PRO A 477 -11.98 18.21 13.04
C PRO A 477 -11.10 19.32 12.45
N GLY A 478 -11.57 20.57 12.46
CA GLY A 478 -10.77 21.74 12.05
C GLY A 478 -9.51 21.93 12.89
N GLY A 479 -9.62 21.82 14.22
CA GLY A 479 -8.47 21.94 15.12
C GLY A 479 -7.46 20.81 15.01
N VAL A 480 -7.92 19.57 14.79
CA VAL A 480 -7.04 18.43 14.50
C VAL A 480 -6.25 18.68 13.22
N SER A 481 -6.93 19.07 12.13
CA SER A 481 -6.30 19.35 10.84
C SER A 481 -5.20 20.42 10.95
N LEU A 482 -5.42 21.48 11.75
CA LEU A 482 -4.42 22.55 11.97
C LEU A 482 -3.15 22.05 12.66
N ARG A 483 -3.24 20.96 13.43
CA ARG A 483 -2.12 20.36 14.16
C ARG A 483 -1.44 19.24 13.37
N THR A 484 -2.22 18.43 12.64
CA THR A 484 -1.73 17.21 11.99
C THR A 484 -1.34 17.38 10.53
N ASN A 485 -1.97 18.28 9.78
CA ASN A 485 -1.75 18.41 8.33
C ASN A 485 -0.63 19.42 8.01
N ARG A 486 0.41 19.45 8.84
CA ARG A 486 1.62 20.26 8.60
C ARG A 486 2.62 19.43 7.79
N ILE A 487 3.39 20.08 6.93
CA ILE A 487 4.32 19.41 5.99
C ILE A 487 5.26 18.43 6.71
N GLY A 488 5.75 18.78 7.91
CA GLY A 488 6.62 17.90 8.71
C GLY A 488 5.92 16.71 9.39
N SER A 489 4.60 16.74 9.58
CA SER A 489 3.83 15.68 10.25
C SER A 489 3.04 14.80 9.29
N ILE A 490 3.04 15.12 7.99
CA ILE A 490 2.37 14.35 6.93
C ILE A 490 3.19 13.12 6.53
N ALA A 491 4.52 13.21 6.53
CA ALA A 491 5.43 12.13 6.14
C ALA A 491 5.23 10.86 7.00
N ASP A 492 4.97 11.03 8.30
CA ASP A 492 4.74 9.93 9.25
C ASP A 492 3.38 9.23 9.07
N LYS A 493 2.45 9.78 8.28
CA LYS A 493 1.02 9.41 8.32
C LYS A 493 0.39 9.02 6.98
N GLY A 494 1.20 8.55 6.03
CA GLY A 494 0.66 7.77 4.92
C GLY A 494 0.69 8.41 3.54
N THR A 495 1.65 9.29 3.25
CA THR A 495 2.36 9.04 1.98
C THR A 495 2.91 7.63 2.11
N LYS A 496 2.37 6.66 1.37
CA LYS A 496 2.98 5.33 1.29
C LYS A 496 4.47 5.58 1.14
N PRO A 497 5.33 5.20 2.11
CA PRO A 497 6.75 5.26 1.83
C PRO A 497 6.90 4.43 0.57
N VAL A 498 7.38 5.05 -0.51
CA VAL A 498 7.81 4.27 -1.67
C VAL A 498 8.90 3.42 -1.06
N LYS A 499 8.58 2.16 -0.77
CA LYS A 499 9.56 1.22 -0.24
C LYS A 499 10.64 1.25 -1.29
N GLU A 500 11.85 1.66 -0.92
CA GLU A 500 12.98 1.62 -1.83
C GLU A 500 13.19 0.13 -2.15
N GLU A 501 12.59 -0.31 -3.25
CA GLU A 501 12.77 -1.67 -3.73
C GLU A 501 14.20 -1.74 -4.23
N THR A 502 14.92 -2.77 -3.77
CA THR A 502 16.25 -3.04 -4.30
C THR A 502 16.14 -3.17 -5.82
N PRO A 503 16.93 -2.44 -6.61
CA PRO A 503 16.82 -2.48 -8.06
C PRO A 503 16.89 -3.92 -8.58
N MET A 504 16.09 -4.24 -9.60
CA MET A 504 16.01 -5.61 -10.14
C MET A 504 17.37 -6.19 -10.54
N PHE A 505 18.30 -5.34 -10.99
CA PHE A 505 19.66 -5.77 -11.35
C PHE A 505 20.45 -6.26 -10.12
N VAL A 506 20.22 -5.66 -8.95
CA VAL A 506 20.84 -6.09 -7.68
C VAL A 506 20.25 -7.42 -7.24
N GLN A 507 18.92 -7.58 -7.31
CA GLN A 507 18.25 -8.84 -6.96
C GLN A 507 18.68 -10.00 -7.85
N LYS A 508 18.84 -9.76 -9.16
CA LYS A 508 19.28 -10.79 -10.12
C LYS A 508 20.78 -11.11 -10.00
N GLY A 509 21.59 -10.20 -9.45
CA GLY A 509 23.02 -10.38 -9.24
C GLY A 509 23.40 -10.92 -7.85
N SER A 510 22.51 -10.82 -6.86
CA SER A 510 22.76 -11.31 -5.50
C SER A 510 22.63 -12.82 -5.41
N VAL A 511 23.59 -13.47 -4.76
CA VAL A 511 23.51 -14.88 -4.41
C VAL A 511 22.47 -15.04 -3.29
N ALA A 512 21.45 -15.87 -3.53
CA ALA A 512 20.33 -16.07 -2.61
C ALA A 512 20.59 -17.07 -1.48
N GLU A 513 21.66 -17.87 -1.59
CA GLU A 513 21.96 -18.96 -0.67
C GLU A 513 23.15 -18.61 0.23
N ASP A 514 23.02 -18.86 1.53
CA ASP A 514 24.13 -18.81 2.47
C ASP A 514 25.08 -19.99 2.20
N ARG A 515 26.25 -19.68 1.63
CA ARG A 515 27.22 -20.71 1.23
C ARG A 515 28.13 -21.08 2.39
N SER A 516 28.21 -22.38 2.67
CA SER A 516 29.20 -22.91 3.60
C SER A 516 30.61 -22.87 2.98
N ILE A 517 31.63 -22.92 3.83
CA ILE A 517 33.04 -22.95 3.40
C ILE A 517 33.33 -24.16 2.50
N ALA A 518 32.65 -25.30 2.73
CA ALA A 518 32.79 -26.49 1.89
C ALA A 518 32.23 -26.29 0.47
N ASP A 519 31.08 -25.62 0.32
CA ASP A 519 30.51 -25.30 -1.00
C ASP A 519 31.41 -24.31 -1.75
N VAL A 520 31.96 -23.31 -1.04
CA VAL A 520 32.94 -22.38 -1.61
C VAL A 520 34.20 -23.13 -2.09
N ALA A 521 34.72 -24.06 -1.29
CA ALA A 521 35.89 -24.87 -1.66
C ALA A 521 35.61 -25.79 -2.86
N PHE A 522 34.44 -26.43 -2.91
CA PHE A 522 34.03 -27.27 -4.05
C PHE A 522 33.97 -26.46 -5.35
N ARG A 523 33.31 -25.30 -5.32
CA ARG A 523 33.21 -24.40 -6.49
C ARG A 523 34.56 -23.80 -6.88
N SER A 524 35.46 -23.56 -5.92
CA SER A 524 36.83 -23.10 -6.20
C SER A 524 37.66 -24.17 -6.92
N ASN A 525 37.43 -25.45 -6.63
CA ASN A 525 38.16 -26.58 -7.19
C ASN A 525 37.57 -27.13 -8.50
N GLN A 526 36.52 -26.51 -9.04
CA GLN A 526 35.88 -26.96 -10.27
C GLN A 526 36.77 -26.74 -11.51
N GLY A 527 36.69 -27.65 -12.49
CA GLY A 527 37.39 -27.57 -13.77
C GLY A 527 38.71 -28.35 -13.83
N VAL A 528 39.49 -28.12 -14.89
CA VAL A 528 40.82 -28.72 -15.05
C VAL A 528 41.78 -28.09 -14.04
N SER A 529 42.69 -28.89 -13.49
CA SER A 529 43.63 -28.41 -12.46
C SER A 529 44.45 -27.20 -12.95
N LYS A 530 44.65 -26.23 -12.05
CA LYS A 530 45.51 -25.04 -12.29
C LYS A 530 46.94 -25.36 -12.72
N ARG A 531 47.39 -26.62 -12.55
CA ARG A 531 48.68 -27.12 -13.06
C ARG A 531 48.86 -26.87 -14.56
N ARG A 532 47.78 -26.86 -15.35
CA ARG A 532 47.85 -26.52 -16.78
C ARG A 532 48.41 -25.12 -17.00
N ASP A 533 47.92 -24.14 -16.24
CA ASP A 533 48.32 -22.74 -16.39
C ASP A 533 49.69 -22.48 -15.70
N GLN A 534 50.08 -23.34 -14.75
CA GLN A 534 51.33 -23.23 -13.98
C GLN A 534 52.52 -24.02 -14.55
N THR A 535 52.36 -24.77 -15.67
CA THR A 535 53.44 -25.60 -16.23
C THR A 535 54.45 -24.74 -16.99
N LYS A 536 55.73 -24.80 -16.59
CA LYS A 536 56.83 -24.09 -17.27
C LYS A 536 57.40 -24.92 -18.41
N ILE A 537 57.50 -24.32 -19.60
CA ILE A 537 58.10 -24.94 -20.80
C ILE A 537 59.56 -24.51 -20.90
N PHE A 538 60.47 -25.48 -21.05
CA PHE A 538 61.90 -25.22 -21.22
C PHE A 538 62.27 -25.35 -22.70
N LYS A 539 62.90 -24.31 -23.26
CA LYS A 539 63.39 -24.27 -24.64
C LYS A 539 64.86 -23.91 -24.69
N LEU A 540 65.61 -24.54 -25.58
CA LEU A 540 67.01 -24.25 -25.86
C LEU A 540 67.09 -23.13 -26.91
N THR A 541 66.90 -21.88 -26.49
CA THR A 541 66.99 -20.72 -27.39
C THR A 541 68.38 -20.09 -27.44
N THR A 542 69.20 -20.30 -26.41
CA THR A 542 70.55 -19.73 -26.26
C THR A 542 71.53 -20.77 -25.74
N LEU A 543 72.77 -20.71 -26.21
CA LEU A 543 73.88 -21.59 -25.78
C LEU A 543 74.63 -21.03 -24.55
N GLU A 544 73.98 -20.20 -23.73
CA GLU A 544 74.60 -19.70 -22.50
C GLU A 544 74.80 -20.87 -21.51
N PRO A 545 75.98 -21.03 -20.88
CA PRO A 545 76.28 -22.19 -20.03
C PRO A 545 75.29 -22.42 -18.88
N THR A 546 74.69 -21.35 -18.33
CA THR A 546 73.70 -21.45 -17.25
C THR A 546 72.35 -21.95 -17.79
N ALA A 547 71.88 -21.38 -18.90
CA ALA A 547 70.64 -21.77 -19.56
C ALA A 547 70.70 -23.21 -20.06
N VAL A 548 71.79 -23.61 -20.71
CA VAL A 548 72.01 -24.98 -21.19
C VAL A 548 71.96 -25.96 -20.02
N LYS A 549 72.65 -25.69 -18.90
CA LYS A 549 72.58 -26.53 -17.69
C LYS A 549 71.16 -26.67 -17.14
N THR A 550 70.36 -25.60 -17.15
CA THR A 550 68.96 -25.67 -16.69
C THR A 550 68.08 -26.50 -17.61
N VAL A 551 68.29 -26.42 -18.93
CA VAL A 551 67.58 -27.23 -19.93
C VAL A 551 67.99 -28.70 -19.82
N ILE A 552 69.29 -28.99 -19.68
CA ILE A 552 69.81 -30.34 -19.43
C ILE A 552 69.15 -30.95 -18.19
N ARG A 553 69.11 -30.21 -17.07
CA ARG A 553 68.45 -30.67 -15.84
C ARG A 553 66.94 -30.83 -16.00
N ALA A 554 66.28 -30.00 -16.82
CA ALA A 554 64.87 -30.19 -17.14
C ALA A 554 64.66 -31.46 -17.99
N ALA A 555 65.52 -31.73 -18.97
CA ALA A 555 65.48 -32.93 -19.80
C ALA A 555 65.70 -34.20 -18.96
N TYR A 556 66.66 -34.19 -18.02
CA TYR A 556 66.84 -35.27 -17.06
C TYR A 556 65.59 -35.55 -16.23
N ARG A 557 64.98 -34.51 -15.65
CA ARG A 557 63.74 -34.65 -14.87
C ARG A 557 62.55 -35.11 -15.70
N GLN A 558 62.50 -34.79 -16.99
CA GLN A 558 61.45 -35.25 -17.87
C GLN A 558 61.62 -36.72 -18.28
N VAL A 559 62.81 -37.09 -18.73
CA VAL A 559 63.09 -38.44 -19.27
C VAL A 559 63.20 -39.47 -18.16
N PHE A 560 63.82 -39.11 -17.03
CA PHE A 560 64.03 -40.02 -15.90
C PHE A 560 63.09 -39.80 -14.71
N GLU A 561 62.14 -38.87 -14.83
CA GLU A 561 61.19 -38.41 -13.79
C GLU A 561 61.80 -37.73 -12.56
N ARG A 562 63.14 -37.64 -12.50
CA ARG A 562 63.91 -37.09 -11.36
C ARG A 562 65.30 -36.63 -11.80
N ASP A 563 65.99 -35.92 -10.92
CA ASP A 563 67.41 -35.59 -11.13
C ASP A 563 68.26 -36.86 -11.08
N VAL A 564 69.27 -36.92 -11.95
CA VAL A 564 70.02 -38.15 -12.26
C VAL A 564 71.27 -38.31 -11.39
N GLU A 565 71.80 -37.21 -10.86
CA GLU A 565 73.01 -37.14 -10.01
C GLU A 565 73.08 -38.20 -8.89
N PRO A 566 71.99 -38.56 -8.17
CA PRO A 566 72.08 -39.51 -7.07
C PRO A 566 72.21 -40.99 -7.48
N TYR A 567 72.05 -41.34 -8.77
CA TYR A 567 71.89 -42.73 -9.22
C TYR A 567 72.89 -43.17 -10.29
N ILE A 568 73.80 -42.27 -10.68
CA ILE A 568 74.88 -42.55 -11.61
C ILE A 568 76.19 -42.83 -10.84
N VAL A 569 76.89 -43.91 -11.21
CA VAL A 569 78.20 -44.30 -10.60
C VAL A 569 79.39 -43.86 -11.47
N GLN A 570 79.20 -43.63 -12.77
CA GLN A 570 80.22 -43.14 -13.73
C GLN A 570 79.67 -41.96 -14.53
N ASN A 571 80.48 -40.98 -14.94
CA ASN A 571 80.02 -39.82 -15.73
C ASN A 571 79.55 -40.21 -17.16
N GLU A 572 78.41 -40.90 -17.28
CA GLU A 572 77.88 -41.49 -18.52
C GLU A 572 77.41 -40.44 -19.54
N PHE A 573 76.93 -39.29 -19.07
CA PHE A 573 76.32 -38.26 -19.92
C PHE A 573 77.15 -37.01 -20.14
N THR A 574 78.34 -36.89 -19.53
CA THR A 574 79.19 -35.69 -19.66
C THR A 574 79.57 -35.39 -21.10
N VAL A 575 79.79 -36.43 -21.92
CA VAL A 575 80.04 -36.27 -23.36
C VAL A 575 78.83 -35.68 -24.08
N LEU A 576 77.62 -36.11 -23.75
CA LEU A 576 76.40 -35.57 -24.35
C LEU A 576 76.12 -34.13 -23.89
N GLU A 577 76.39 -33.82 -22.62
CA GLU A 577 76.27 -32.47 -22.08
C GLU A 577 77.23 -31.50 -22.77
N SER A 578 78.49 -31.90 -22.97
CA SER A 578 79.47 -31.10 -23.72
C SER A 578 79.05 -30.91 -25.18
N LYS A 579 78.56 -31.97 -25.84
CA LYS A 579 78.06 -31.87 -27.22
C LYS A 579 76.89 -30.91 -27.37
N LEU A 580 75.93 -30.95 -26.44
CA LEU A 580 74.80 -30.02 -26.45
C LEU A 580 75.24 -28.59 -26.13
N ALA A 581 76.17 -28.40 -25.18
CA ALA A 581 76.70 -27.09 -24.83
C ALA A 581 77.51 -26.43 -25.97
N ASN A 582 78.21 -27.24 -26.77
CA ASN A 582 78.93 -26.80 -27.96
C ASN A 582 78.03 -26.60 -29.19
N GLY A 583 76.75 -27.01 -29.13
CA GLY A 583 75.82 -26.97 -30.26
C GLY A 583 76.10 -28.02 -31.35
N GLU A 584 76.83 -29.09 -31.02
CA GLU A 584 77.15 -30.19 -31.94
C GLU A 584 75.94 -31.14 -32.17
N ILE A 585 74.99 -31.15 -31.23
CA ILE A 585 73.73 -31.90 -31.31
C ILE A 585 72.56 -30.99 -30.93
N ASN A 586 71.38 -31.24 -31.49
CA ASN A 586 70.16 -30.53 -31.08
C ASN A 586 69.54 -31.14 -29.80
N LEU A 587 68.56 -30.46 -29.19
CA LEU A 587 67.95 -30.95 -27.95
C LEU A 587 67.18 -32.26 -28.17
N LYS A 588 66.60 -32.45 -29.37
CA LYS A 588 65.95 -33.70 -29.76
C LYS A 588 66.92 -34.89 -29.79
N GLU A 589 68.09 -34.73 -30.41
CA GLU A 589 69.17 -35.73 -30.47
C GLU A 589 69.73 -36.00 -29.07
N PHE A 590 69.83 -34.96 -28.23
CA PHE A 590 70.17 -35.12 -26.82
C PHE A 590 69.13 -35.98 -26.09
N ILE A 591 67.83 -35.72 -26.27
CA ILE A 591 66.76 -36.54 -25.68
C ILE A 591 66.77 -37.98 -26.23
N GLU A 592 67.07 -38.17 -27.51
CA GLU A 592 67.24 -39.50 -28.12
C GLU A 592 68.39 -40.26 -27.46
N ALA A 593 69.53 -39.59 -27.27
CA ALA A 593 70.71 -40.17 -26.63
C ALA A 593 70.44 -40.52 -25.16
N LEU A 594 69.65 -39.70 -24.44
CA LEU A 594 69.21 -40.03 -23.08
C LEU A 594 68.28 -41.25 -23.05
N GLY A 595 67.33 -41.33 -23.98
CA GLY A 595 66.39 -42.45 -24.06
C GLY A 595 67.03 -43.77 -24.47
N THR A 596 68.14 -43.74 -25.21
CA THR A 596 68.89 -44.93 -25.66
C THR A 596 69.99 -45.35 -24.71
N SER A 597 70.17 -44.62 -23.59
CA SER A 597 71.20 -44.90 -22.59
C SER A 597 70.99 -46.24 -21.86
N SER A 598 72.10 -46.81 -21.38
CA SER A 598 72.10 -47.96 -20.46
C SER A 598 71.26 -47.69 -19.21
N LEU A 599 71.26 -46.45 -18.72
CA LEU A 599 70.48 -46.04 -17.55
C LEU A 599 68.97 -46.09 -17.83
N TYR A 600 68.53 -45.58 -18.99
CA TYR A 600 67.12 -45.64 -19.36
C TYR A 600 66.64 -47.10 -19.54
N ILE A 601 67.49 -47.94 -20.13
CA ILE A 601 67.24 -49.38 -20.26
C ILE A 601 67.05 -50.03 -18.87
N LYS A 602 67.92 -49.70 -17.92
CA LYS A 602 67.88 -50.25 -16.56
C LYS A 602 66.64 -49.80 -15.77
N GLU A 603 66.21 -48.54 -15.90
CA GLU A 603 65.11 -48.01 -15.09
C GLU A 603 63.72 -48.23 -15.72
N PHE A 604 63.58 -48.09 -17.03
CA PHE A 604 62.27 -48.01 -17.68
C PHE A 604 62.00 -49.11 -18.72
N TYR A 605 63.01 -49.88 -19.13
CA TYR A 605 62.83 -51.00 -20.07
C TYR A 605 62.89 -52.37 -19.39
N THR A 606 64.01 -52.70 -18.73
CA THR A 606 64.24 -54.03 -18.13
C THR A 606 63.24 -54.46 -17.03
N PRO A 607 62.71 -53.57 -16.16
CA PRO A 607 61.83 -54.01 -15.07
C PRO A 607 60.35 -54.09 -15.47
N TYR A 608 59.98 -53.69 -16.70
CA TYR A 608 58.59 -53.52 -17.11
C TYR A 608 58.25 -54.28 -18.41
N PRO A 609 57.01 -54.77 -18.58
CA PRO A 609 56.57 -55.36 -19.83
C PRO A 609 56.44 -54.29 -20.93
N ASN A 610 56.54 -54.70 -22.20
CA ASN A 610 56.48 -53.80 -23.36
C ASN A 610 55.29 -52.84 -23.34
N THR A 611 54.11 -53.28 -22.87
CA THR A 611 52.93 -52.41 -22.75
C THR A 611 53.11 -51.26 -21.75
N LYS A 612 53.80 -51.49 -20.63
CA LYS A 612 54.13 -50.45 -19.66
C LYS A 612 55.29 -49.57 -20.16
N VAL A 613 56.24 -50.15 -20.88
CA VAL A 613 57.30 -49.39 -21.59
C VAL A 613 56.68 -48.43 -22.60
N ILE A 614 55.64 -48.84 -23.33
CA ILE A 614 54.94 -47.95 -24.28
C ILE A 614 54.27 -46.79 -23.55
N GLU A 615 53.53 -47.08 -22.48
CA GLU A 615 52.87 -46.08 -21.65
C GLU A 615 53.86 -45.05 -21.09
N LEU A 616 54.99 -45.52 -20.54
CA LEU A 616 56.06 -44.67 -20.02
C LEU A 616 56.78 -43.92 -21.14
N GLY A 617 57.07 -44.55 -22.27
CA GLY A 617 57.66 -43.92 -23.45
C GLY A 617 56.82 -42.74 -23.94
N THR A 618 55.51 -42.94 -24.11
CA THR A 618 54.60 -41.85 -24.49
C THR A 618 54.53 -40.74 -23.42
N LYS A 619 54.67 -41.08 -22.14
CA LYS A 619 54.71 -40.11 -21.03
C LYS A 619 55.99 -39.27 -21.07
N HIS A 620 57.15 -39.88 -21.25
CA HIS A 620 58.44 -39.20 -21.24
C HIS A 620 58.65 -38.35 -22.50
N PHE A 621 58.35 -38.91 -23.68
CA PHE A 621 58.72 -38.29 -24.95
C PHE A 621 57.57 -37.54 -25.62
N LEU A 622 56.30 -37.93 -25.42
CA LEU A 622 55.15 -37.24 -26.05
C LEU A 622 54.30 -36.42 -25.08
N GLY A 623 54.58 -36.50 -23.78
CA GLY A 623 53.87 -35.74 -22.76
C GLY A 623 52.45 -36.24 -22.46
N ARG A 624 52.11 -37.47 -22.91
CA ARG A 624 50.73 -38.01 -22.88
C ARG A 624 50.68 -39.55 -22.70
N ALA A 625 49.48 -40.10 -22.60
CA ALA A 625 49.21 -41.54 -22.62
C ALA A 625 49.06 -42.02 -24.07
N PRO A 626 49.09 -43.34 -24.33
CA PRO A 626 48.73 -43.88 -25.64
C PRO A 626 47.29 -43.51 -26.04
N LEU A 627 47.07 -43.13 -27.30
CA LEU A 627 45.80 -42.63 -27.85
C LEU A 627 44.76 -43.73 -27.98
N ASP A 628 45.15 -44.84 -28.61
CA ASP A 628 44.25 -45.92 -28.98
C ASP A 628 44.98 -47.28 -29.05
N GLN A 629 44.24 -48.34 -29.36
CA GLN A 629 44.78 -49.69 -29.48
C GLN A 629 45.71 -49.83 -30.70
N ALA A 630 45.53 -49.02 -31.75
CA ALA A 630 46.36 -49.09 -32.94
C ALA A 630 47.78 -48.59 -32.64
N GLU A 631 47.90 -47.50 -31.87
CA GLU A 631 49.18 -46.98 -31.39
C GLU A 631 49.91 -48.00 -30.49
N ILE A 632 49.21 -48.61 -29.53
CA ILE A 632 49.78 -49.66 -28.66
C ILE A 632 50.29 -50.84 -29.51
N ARG A 633 49.51 -51.30 -30.50
CA ARG A 633 49.91 -52.40 -31.39
C ARG A 633 51.13 -52.03 -32.23
N LYS A 634 51.15 -50.84 -32.82
CA LYS A 634 52.26 -50.33 -33.61
C LYS A 634 53.56 -50.33 -32.81
N TYR A 635 53.54 -49.75 -31.61
CA TYR A 635 54.73 -49.68 -30.78
C TYR A 635 55.14 -51.03 -30.20
N ASN A 636 54.20 -51.90 -29.87
CA ASN A 636 54.53 -53.26 -29.41
C ASN A 636 55.21 -54.08 -30.51
N GLN A 637 54.79 -53.92 -31.77
CA GLN A 637 55.45 -54.56 -32.91
C GLN A 637 56.88 -54.03 -33.12
N ILE A 638 57.09 -52.72 -32.98
CA ILE A 638 58.43 -52.11 -33.09
C ILE A 638 59.35 -52.62 -31.97
N LEU A 639 58.87 -52.61 -30.72
CA LEU A 639 59.64 -53.12 -29.59
C LEU A 639 60.00 -54.60 -29.74
N ALA A 640 59.07 -55.42 -30.26
CA ALA A 640 59.31 -56.85 -30.47
C ALA A 640 60.28 -57.16 -31.61
N ALA A 641 60.29 -56.36 -32.68
CA ALA A 641 61.08 -56.62 -33.90
C ALA A 641 62.44 -55.92 -33.93
N GLN A 642 62.54 -54.69 -33.42
CA GLN A 642 63.68 -53.77 -33.62
C GLN A 642 64.28 -53.25 -32.30
N GLY A 643 63.60 -53.47 -31.16
CA GLY A 643 64.07 -53.08 -29.84
C GLY A 643 63.81 -51.61 -29.45
N LEU A 644 64.41 -51.19 -28.33
CA LEU A 644 64.10 -49.91 -27.68
C LEU A 644 64.55 -48.67 -28.46
N LEU A 645 65.70 -48.75 -29.12
CA LEU A 645 66.29 -47.63 -29.84
C LEU A 645 65.35 -47.15 -30.98
N GLU A 646 64.84 -48.09 -31.76
CA GLU A 646 63.92 -47.76 -32.85
C GLU A 646 62.55 -47.31 -32.32
N PHE A 647 62.09 -47.87 -31.20
CA PHE A 647 60.88 -47.40 -30.51
C PHE A 647 60.98 -45.92 -30.13
N ILE A 648 62.12 -45.46 -29.59
CA ILE A 648 62.30 -44.04 -29.21
C ILE A 648 62.44 -43.16 -30.44
N ARG A 649 63.23 -43.57 -31.44
CA ARG A 649 63.36 -42.85 -32.72
C ARG A 649 62.01 -42.65 -33.39
N THR A 650 61.16 -43.67 -33.41
CA THR A 650 59.83 -43.57 -34.03
C THR A 650 58.91 -42.56 -33.31
N MET A 651 59.08 -42.33 -32.01
CA MET A 651 58.36 -41.28 -31.28
C MET A 651 58.94 -39.89 -31.55
N LEU A 652 60.26 -39.73 -31.49
CA LEU A 652 60.92 -38.42 -31.70
C LEU A 652 60.84 -37.94 -33.15
N ASN A 653 60.76 -38.85 -34.12
CA ASN A 653 60.56 -38.53 -35.54
C ASN A 653 59.08 -38.49 -35.95
N SER A 654 58.15 -38.62 -35.00
CA SER A 654 56.72 -38.49 -35.29
C SER A 654 56.35 -37.02 -35.62
N PRO A 655 55.36 -36.80 -36.50
CA PRO A 655 54.87 -35.44 -36.77
C PRO A 655 54.34 -34.77 -35.49
N GLU A 656 53.78 -35.54 -34.56
CA GLU A 656 53.29 -35.03 -33.29
C GLU A 656 54.41 -34.43 -32.43
N TYR A 657 55.58 -35.08 -32.36
CA TYR A 657 56.71 -34.55 -31.61
C TYR A 657 57.21 -33.24 -32.22
N ALA A 658 57.32 -33.20 -33.56
CA ALA A 658 57.74 -32.01 -34.29
C ALA A 658 56.79 -30.81 -34.07
N GLU A 659 55.47 -31.03 -34.11
CA GLU A 659 54.47 -29.97 -33.91
C GLU A 659 54.44 -29.43 -32.46
N ASN A 660 54.61 -30.30 -31.46
CA ASN A 660 54.43 -29.91 -30.05
C ASN A 660 55.72 -29.46 -29.36
N PHE A 661 56.87 -30.01 -29.77
CA PHE A 661 58.16 -29.76 -29.13
C PHE A 661 59.22 -29.22 -30.11
N GLY A 662 59.17 -29.63 -31.39
CA GLY A 662 60.20 -29.28 -32.37
C GLY A 662 61.56 -29.86 -31.99
N GLU A 663 62.65 -29.17 -32.34
CA GLU A 663 64.02 -29.63 -32.03
C GLU A 663 64.60 -29.01 -30.77
N ASP A 664 63.96 -27.97 -30.21
CA ASP A 664 64.51 -27.12 -29.15
C ASP A 664 63.73 -27.16 -27.83
N THR A 665 62.59 -27.83 -27.75
CA THR A 665 61.75 -27.84 -26.54
C THR A 665 61.87 -29.16 -25.78
N VAL A 666 62.07 -29.09 -24.46
CA VAL A 666 61.99 -30.27 -23.58
C VAL A 666 60.53 -30.74 -23.53
N PRO A 667 60.24 -32.04 -23.72
CA PRO A 667 58.90 -32.58 -23.55
C PRO A 667 58.33 -32.21 -22.18
N TYR A 668 57.04 -31.92 -22.12
CA TYR A 668 56.35 -31.53 -20.89
C TYR A 668 54.97 -32.18 -20.83
N ARG A 669 54.39 -32.24 -19.63
CA ARG A 669 53.04 -32.79 -19.42
C ARG A 669 52.00 -32.00 -20.22
N ARG A 670 51.34 -32.66 -21.16
CA ARG A 670 50.23 -32.10 -21.93
C ARG A 670 48.89 -32.49 -21.30
N PHE A 671 47.86 -31.69 -21.57
CA PHE A 671 46.47 -31.94 -21.13
C PHE A 671 45.58 -32.16 -22.38
N PRO A 672 45.72 -33.31 -23.08
CA PRO A 672 45.01 -33.57 -24.32
C PRO A 672 43.50 -33.69 -24.09
N THR A 673 42.69 -33.02 -24.91
CA THR A 673 41.23 -33.08 -24.85
C THR A 673 40.63 -34.14 -25.75
N LEU A 674 41.29 -34.46 -26.86
CA LEU A 674 40.89 -35.46 -27.84
C LEU A 674 42.05 -36.45 -28.08
N PRO A 675 41.81 -37.78 -28.14
CA PRO A 675 40.55 -38.50 -27.88
C PRO A 675 40.09 -38.48 -26.40
N ALA A 676 38.80 -38.73 -26.14
CA ALA A 676 38.15 -38.54 -24.83
C ALA A 676 38.78 -39.32 -23.66
N ALA A 677 39.35 -40.50 -23.93
CA ALA A 677 40.04 -41.31 -22.91
C ALA A 677 41.44 -40.78 -22.56
N ASN A 678 42.00 -39.88 -23.37
CA ASN A 678 43.39 -39.46 -23.21
C ASN A 678 43.58 -38.51 -22.02
N PHE A 679 42.66 -37.57 -21.77
CA PHE A 679 42.70 -36.69 -20.59
C PHE A 679 42.71 -37.47 -19.25
N PRO A 680 41.76 -38.38 -18.96
CA PRO A 680 41.77 -39.11 -17.69
C PRO A 680 42.98 -40.07 -17.58
N ASN A 681 43.41 -40.69 -18.68
CA ASN A 681 44.56 -41.59 -18.66
C ASN A 681 45.87 -40.84 -18.39
N THR A 682 46.09 -39.69 -19.04
CA THR A 682 47.22 -38.81 -18.76
C THR A 682 47.18 -38.26 -17.33
N GLN A 683 46.00 -37.90 -16.84
CA GLN A 683 45.83 -37.44 -15.47
C GLN A 683 46.25 -38.52 -14.46
N ARG A 684 45.84 -39.77 -14.67
CA ARG A 684 46.26 -40.91 -13.85
C ARG A 684 47.78 -41.13 -13.92
N LEU A 685 48.34 -41.11 -15.12
CA LEU A 685 49.78 -41.32 -15.35
C LEU A 685 50.71 -40.34 -14.65
N TYR A 686 50.38 -39.05 -14.71
CA TYR A 686 51.22 -38.01 -14.11
C TYR A 686 50.89 -37.75 -12.63
N ASN A 687 49.79 -38.30 -12.12
CA ASN A 687 49.51 -38.27 -10.68
C ASN A 687 50.08 -39.50 -9.96
N GLN A 688 50.47 -40.55 -10.70
CA GLN A 688 51.25 -41.65 -10.16
C GLN A 688 52.73 -41.25 -10.02
N LEU A 689 53.29 -41.49 -8.83
CA LEU A 689 54.71 -41.27 -8.55
C LEU A 689 55.56 -42.43 -9.08
N THR A 690 56.83 -42.17 -9.36
CA THR A 690 57.79 -43.17 -9.85
C THR A 690 57.86 -44.36 -8.89
N LYS A 691 57.66 -45.57 -9.40
CA LYS A 691 57.62 -46.84 -8.63
C LYS A 691 56.51 -46.92 -7.55
N GLN A 692 55.45 -46.09 -7.62
CA GLN A 692 54.32 -46.15 -6.68
C GLN A 692 53.58 -47.50 -6.73
N ASN A 693 53.33 -48.02 -7.93
CA ASN A 693 52.78 -49.35 -8.18
C ASN A 693 53.27 -49.90 -9.53
N LYS A 694 53.16 -51.22 -9.73
CA LYS A 694 53.55 -51.91 -10.99
C LYS A 694 52.39 -52.05 -11.98
N ASP A 695 51.21 -51.53 -11.64
CA ASP A 695 50.00 -51.69 -12.45
C ASP A 695 50.08 -50.88 -13.75
N LEU A 696 49.48 -51.40 -14.82
CA LEU A 696 49.32 -50.68 -16.08
C LEU A 696 48.13 -49.73 -16.00
N VAL A 697 48.33 -48.46 -16.38
CA VAL A 697 47.23 -47.49 -16.47
C VAL A 697 46.44 -47.72 -17.75
N VAL A 698 47.14 -48.06 -18.84
CA VAL A 698 46.52 -48.39 -20.13
C VAL A 698 47.04 -49.74 -20.62
N PRO A 699 46.48 -50.88 -20.14
CA PRO A 699 46.89 -52.21 -20.61
C PRO A 699 46.47 -52.46 -22.06
N SER A 700 45.22 -52.12 -22.39
CA SER A 700 44.63 -52.13 -23.73
C SER A 700 43.32 -51.37 -23.71
N PHE A 701 42.83 -50.95 -24.87
CA PHE A 701 41.46 -50.45 -24.98
C PHE A 701 40.48 -51.60 -25.16
N GLU A 702 39.26 -51.46 -24.61
CA GLU A 702 38.21 -52.45 -24.80
C GLU A 702 37.91 -52.63 -26.29
N PRO A 703 37.73 -53.88 -26.77
CA PRO A 703 37.48 -54.14 -28.18
C PRO A 703 36.15 -53.49 -28.59
N VAL A 704 36.24 -52.51 -29.48
CA VAL A 704 35.06 -51.87 -30.08
C VAL A 704 34.44 -52.86 -31.06
N LYS A 705 33.16 -53.22 -30.85
CA LYS A 705 32.40 -54.03 -31.80
C LYS A 705 32.40 -53.34 -33.17
N SER A 706 32.76 -54.05 -34.23
CA SER A 706 32.70 -53.52 -35.59
C SER A 706 31.28 -53.01 -35.88
N ARG A 707 31.16 -51.84 -36.52
CA ARG A 707 29.86 -51.27 -36.92
C ARG A 707 29.07 -52.15 -37.91
N MET A 708 29.71 -53.19 -38.47
CA MET A 708 29.02 -54.24 -39.21
C MET A 708 28.71 -55.42 -38.30
N ASP A 709 27.43 -55.76 -38.25
CA ASP A 709 26.84 -56.80 -37.44
C ASP A 709 27.03 -58.17 -38.12
N ILE A 710 28.11 -58.87 -37.75
CA ILE A 710 28.48 -60.20 -38.28
C ILE A 710 27.36 -61.23 -38.01
N THR A 711 26.43 -60.95 -37.08
CA THR A 711 25.29 -61.81 -36.73
C THR A 711 24.19 -61.87 -37.79
N LYS A 712 24.25 -61.04 -38.85
CA LYS A 712 23.34 -61.11 -40.00
C LYS A 712 23.80 -62.08 -41.11
N MET A 713 24.91 -62.79 -40.92
CA MET A 713 25.36 -63.82 -41.85
C MET A 713 24.62 -65.15 -41.61
N PRO A 714 24.05 -65.79 -42.65
CA PRO A 714 23.04 -66.84 -42.53
C PRO A 714 23.51 -68.15 -41.85
N LEU A 715 24.81 -68.39 -41.74
CA LEU A 715 25.35 -69.62 -41.14
C LEU A 715 25.53 -69.58 -39.61
N MET A 716 25.65 -68.40 -38.99
CA MET A 716 25.93 -68.28 -37.54
C MET A 716 24.65 -68.11 -36.68
N SER A 717 23.52 -67.75 -37.30
CA SER A 717 22.23 -67.60 -36.60
C SER A 717 21.72 -68.94 -36.02
N LYS A 718 22.02 -70.05 -36.70
CA LYS A 718 21.62 -71.40 -36.29
C LYS A 718 22.48 -71.92 -35.11
N ALA A 719 23.77 -71.60 -35.10
CA ALA A 719 24.67 -71.96 -33.99
C ALA A 719 24.34 -71.17 -32.71
N MET A 720 23.89 -69.91 -32.84
CA MET A 720 23.52 -69.08 -31.68
C MET A 720 22.12 -69.40 -31.11
N SER A 721 21.19 -69.96 -31.90
CA SER A 721 19.92 -70.47 -31.36
C SER A 721 20.08 -71.73 -30.50
N ASP A 722 21.12 -72.52 -30.78
CA ASP A 722 21.42 -73.75 -30.03
C ASP A 722 22.23 -73.45 -28.74
N LEU A 723 23.13 -72.46 -28.77
CA LEU A 723 23.82 -71.94 -27.58
C LEU A 723 22.88 -71.20 -26.61
N ALA A 724 21.85 -70.52 -27.11
CA ALA A 724 20.84 -69.85 -26.28
C ALA A 724 19.91 -70.84 -25.54
N LYS A 725 19.82 -72.10 -25.99
CA LYS A 725 19.14 -73.18 -25.26
C LYS A 725 20.02 -73.78 -24.16
N GLN A 726 21.35 -73.80 -24.32
CA GLN A 726 22.30 -74.17 -23.26
C GLN A 726 22.42 -73.11 -22.16
N ALA A 727 22.29 -71.83 -22.48
CA ALA A 727 22.35 -70.73 -21.51
C ALA A 727 21.12 -70.61 -20.57
N ARG A 728 20.09 -71.45 -20.74
CA ARG A 728 18.89 -71.49 -19.89
C ARG A 728 18.93 -72.53 -18.76
N GLN A 729 20.01 -73.32 -18.64
CA GLN A 729 20.25 -74.11 -17.42
C GLN A 729 20.84 -73.20 -16.32
N MET A 730 20.20 -73.18 -15.15
CA MET A 730 20.70 -72.46 -13.97
C MET A 730 21.89 -73.21 -13.35
N ASP A 731 23.02 -72.52 -13.21
CA ASP A 731 24.19 -72.99 -12.46
C ASP A 731 23.95 -72.84 -10.95
N MET A 732 23.86 -73.96 -10.23
CA MET A 732 23.51 -74.05 -8.80
C MET A 732 24.73 -73.94 -7.86
N SER A 733 25.92 -73.58 -8.39
CA SER A 733 27.19 -73.59 -7.64
C SER A 733 27.53 -72.28 -6.91
N LYS A 734 26.66 -71.25 -6.93
CA LYS A 734 26.89 -69.98 -6.20
C LYS A 734 25.64 -69.53 -5.42
N PRO A 735 25.76 -69.19 -4.12
CA PRO A 735 24.61 -68.72 -3.33
C PRO A 735 24.20 -67.29 -3.73
N LYS A 736 22.93 -67.12 -4.13
CA LYS A 736 22.29 -65.88 -4.60
C LYS A 736 22.28 -64.69 -3.64
N PHE A 737 22.69 -64.86 -2.38
CA PHE A 737 22.61 -63.80 -1.38
C PHE A 737 23.76 -62.77 -1.48
N VAL A 738 24.90 -63.13 -2.09
CA VAL A 738 26.10 -62.25 -2.10
C VAL A 738 26.09 -61.22 -3.25
N GLU A 739 25.28 -61.42 -4.30
CA GLU A 739 25.15 -60.46 -5.41
C GLU A 739 23.98 -59.47 -5.26
N LEU A 740 22.99 -59.76 -4.41
CA LEU A 740 21.87 -58.84 -4.10
C LEU A 740 22.21 -57.80 -3.02
N GLY A 741 23.44 -57.78 -2.52
CA GLY A 741 23.85 -57.01 -1.33
C GLY A 741 25.20 -56.30 -1.42
N ARG A 742 25.65 -55.86 -2.61
CA ARG A 742 26.79 -54.93 -2.70
C ARG A 742 26.33 -53.55 -3.15
N SER A 743 26.38 -52.59 -2.23
CA SER A 743 26.43 -51.17 -2.54
C SER A 743 27.80 -50.81 -3.14
N PHE A 744 27.82 -49.77 -3.98
CA PHE A 744 29.03 -49.23 -4.61
C PHE A 744 30.14 -48.94 -3.57
N THR A 745 31.37 -49.38 -3.83
CA THR A 745 32.52 -49.22 -2.90
C THR A 745 33.23 -47.88 -3.02
N ASN A 746 32.88 -47.06 -4.01
CA ASN A 746 33.38 -45.69 -4.15
C ASN A 746 32.16 -44.79 -3.95
N GLY A 747 32.19 -43.93 -2.93
CA GLY A 747 31.06 -43.10 -2.45
C GLY A 747 30.45 -42.09 -3.43
N ASP A 748 30.47 -42.35 -4.73
CA ASP A 748 29.76 -41.62 -5.79
C ASP A 748 28.50 -42.37 -6.28
N GLY A 749 28.04 -43.36 -5.52
CA GLY A 749 26.74 -43.99 -5.74
C GLY A 749 25.62 -43.14 -5.17
N GLN A 750 24.73 -42.65 -6.02
CA GLN A 750 23.55 -41.86 -5.65
C GLN A 750 22.72 -42.61 -4.60
N SER A 751 22.76 -42.16 -3.34
CA SER A 751 22.01 -42.76 -2.24
C SER A 751 20.52 -42.42 -2.36
N VAL A 752 19.72 -43.41 -2.77
CA VAL A 752 18.29 -43.59 -2.45
C VAL A 752 17.33 -42.42 -2.77
N GLU A 753 17.63 -41.54 -3.73
CA GLU A 753 16.69 -40.46 -4.11
C GLU A 753 16.53 -40.24 -5.62
N VAL A 754 16.64 -41.29 -6.45
CA VAL A 754 16.21 -41.19 -7.85
C VAL A 754 15.22 -42.28 -8.19
N GLY A 755 13.96 -41.94 -7.98
CA GLY A 755 12.77 -42.72 -8.32
C GLY A 755 11.54 -42.05 -7.74
N VAL A 756 10.97 -41.08 -8.46
CA VAL A 756 9.69 -40.40 -8.17
C VAL A 756 9.48 -40.08 -6.68
N GLY A 757 10.13 -39.02 -6.19
CA GLY A 757 9.87 -38.30 -4.93
C GLY A 757 9.01 -39.03 -3.88
N THR A 758 9.54 -40.09 -3.28
CA THR A 758 8.92 -40.74 -2.12
C THR A 758 9.55 -40.22 -0.84
N ALA A 759 9.09 -39.07 -0.37
CA ALA A 759 8.97 -38.90 1.08
C ALA A 759 8.08 -40.08 1.54
N ARG A 760 8.69 -41.03 2.25
CA ARG A 760 8.12 -42.24 2.87
C ARG A 760 6.60 -42.38 2.63
N ARG A 761 6.19 -43.24 1.68
CA ARG A 761 4.83 -43.81 1.73
C ARG A 761 4.72 -44.61 3.03
N LYS A 762 4.43 -43.95 4.14
CA LYS A 762 4.00 -44.64 5.34
C LYS A 762 2.74 -45.39 4.94
N PRO A 763 2.63 -46.71 5.17
CA PRO A 763 1.39 -47.42 4.92
C PRO A 763 0.28 -46.71 5.71
N ALA A 764 -0.70 -46.14 5.02
CA ALA A 764 -1.84 -45.52 5.67
C ALA A 764 -2.64 -46.63 6.37
N ARG A 765 -2.84 -46.52 7.68
CA ARG A 765 -3.70 -47.46 8.42
C ARG A 765 -5.15 -47.18 8.04
N ILE A 766 -5.79 -48.12 7.34
CA ILE A 766 -7.19 -48.02 6.93
C ILE A 766 -8.06 -48.52 8.07
N TYR A 767 -9.03 -47.71 8.48
CA TYR A 767 -10.02 -48.06 9.49
C TYR A 767 -11.33 -48.45 8.81
N ARG A 768 -11.80 -49.67 9.08
CA ARG A 768 -13.09 -50.19 8.62
C ARG A 768 -13.91 -50.64 9.82
N LEU A 769 -15.18 -50.28 9.85
CA LEU A 769 -16.13 -50.71 10.86
C LEU A 769 -16.80 -52.01 10.41
N ASN A 770 -16.57 -53.11 11.12
CA ASN A 770 -17.30 -54.35 10.88
C ASN A 770 -18.46 -54.48 11.89
N PRO A 771 -19.54 -55.22 11.56
CA PRO A 771 -20.64 -55.45 12.50
C PRO A 771 -20.20 -56.05 13.84
N ASP A 772 -19.16 -56.90 13.81
CA ASP A 772 -18.61 -57.61 14.97
C ASP A 772 -17.50 -56.83 15.72
N SER A 773 -17.26 -55.57 15.38
CA SER A 773 -16.17 -54.77 15.98
C SER A 773 -16.36 -54.52 17.48
N SER A 774 -15.29 -54.72 18.25
CA SER A 774 -15.28 -54.47 19.69
C SER A 774 -15.50 -52.98 20.03
N GLN A 775 -15.94 -52.66 21.26
CA GLN A 775 -16.13 -51.27 21.68
C GLN A 775 -14.85 -50.42 21.52
N ALA A 776 -13.68 -51.00 21.76
CA ALA A 776 -12.39 -50.34 21.59
C ALA A 776 -12.08 -50.05 20.10
N GLU A 777 -12.41 -50.98 19.19
CA GLU A 777 -12.26 -50.77 17.75
C GLU A 777 -13.20 -49.68 17.23
N LYS A 778 -14.46 -49.69 17.70
CA LYS A 778 -15.43 -48.63 17.38
C LYS A 778 -14.93 -47.24 17.82
N GLU A 779 -14.27 -47.16 18.97
CA GLU A 779 -13.67 -45.91 19.45
C GLU A 779 -12.46 -45.46 18.60
N LEU A 780 -11.63 -46.39 18.14
CA LEU A 780 -10.55 -46.08 17.20
C LEU A 780 -11.08 -45.57 15.85
N VAL A 781 -12.17 -46.15 15.34
CA VAL A 781 -12.85 -45.69 14.11
C VAL A 781 -13.39 -44.27 14.29
N VAL A 782 -14.05 -43.98 15.42
CA VAL A 782 -14.55 -42.64 15.75
C VAL A 782 -13.41 -41.62 15.80
N ASN A 783 -12.31 -41.95 16.47
CA ASN A 783 -11.15 -41.06 16.53
C ASN A 783 -10.53 -40.83 15.15
N ALA A 784 -10.44 -41.87 14.32
CA ALA A 784 -9.95 -41.76 12.95
C ALA A 784 -10.85 -40.87 12.08
N LEU A 785 -12.17 -40.94 12.25
CA LEU A 785 -13.13 -40.09 11.53
C LEU A 785 -12.92 -38.60 11.83
N TYR A 786 -12.76 -38.25 13.10
CA TYR A 786 -12.48 -36.87 13.49
C TYR A 786 -11.10 -36.41 13.04
N VAL A 787 -10.08 -37.25 13.15
CA VAL A 787 -8.71 -36.92 12.67
C VAL A 787 -8.72 -36.63 11.17
N GLN A 788 -9.46 -37.42 10.39
CA GLN A 788 -9.55 -37.25 8.94
C GLN A 788 -10.42 -36.06 8.53
N VAL A 789 -11.67 -36.00 9.02
CA VAL A 789 -12.65 -35.00 8.56
C VAL A 789 -12.38 -33.63 9.17
N MET A 790 -11.91 -33.58 10.43
CA MET A 790 -11.62 -32.33 11.12
C MET A 790 -10.13 -31.97 11.11
N ASP A 791 -9.29 -32.73 10.40
CA ASP A 791 -7.86 -32.47 10.20
C ASP A 791 -7.14 -32.16 11.52
N VAL A 792 -7.19 -33.12 12.45
CA VAL A 792 -6.63 -32.99 13.81
C VAL A 792 -5.23 -33.61 13.82
N PHE A 793 -4.22 -32.82 14.20
CA PHE A 793 -2.79 -33.20 14.13
C PHE A 793 -2.35 -34.23 15.18
N SER A 794 -3.10 -34.36 16.29
CA SER A 794 -2.84 -35.33 17.36
C SER A 794 -3.96 -36.38 17.41
N GLY A 795 -3.64 -37.62 17.76
CA GLY A 795 -4.64 -38.68 17.94
C GLY A 795 -5.64 -38.43 19.08
N GLN A 796 -5.55 -37.30 19.77
CA GLN A 796 -6.47 -36.87 20.83
C GLN A 796 -7.43 -35.83 20.27
N VAL A 797 -8.66 -36.25 19.99
CA VAL A 797 -9.71 -35.38 19.48
C VAL A 797 -10.21 -34.45 20.60
N PRO A 798 -10.30 -33.13 20.37
CA PRO A 798 -10.72 -32.16 21.39
C PRO A 798 -12.20 -32.32 21.72
N ARG A 799 -12.58 -32.11 22.98
CA ARG A 799 -13.96 -32.32 23.43
C ARG A 799 -14.95 -31.39 22.73
N GLU A 800 -14.50 -30.20 22.31
CA GLU A 800 -15.31 -29.16 21.69
C GLU A 800 -15.75 -29.52 20.26
N ILE A 801 -15.03 -30.42 19.61
CA ILE A 801 -15.31 -30.88 18.23
C ILE A 801 -16.11 -32.20 18.23
N ARG A 802 -16.06 -32.94 19.34
CA ARG A 802 -16.76 -34.22 19.49
C ARG A 802 -18.27 -34.01 19.58
N ARG A 803 -19.01 -34.90 18.93
CA ARG A 803 -20.47 -34.92 18.88
C ARG A 803 -20.95 -36.23 19.48
N SER A 804 -21.27 -36.20 20.77
CA SER A 804 -21.71 -37.38 21.53
C SER A 804 -22.94 -38.05 20.93
N ASP A 805 -23.81 -37.29 20.26
CA ASP A 805 -24.98 -37.79 19.55
C ASP A 805 -24.62 -38.67 18.33
N LEU A 806 -23.68 -38.22 17.48
CA LEU A 806 -23.21 -39.00 16.33
C LEU A 806 -22.39 -40.22 16.75
N GLU A 807 -21.57 -40.07 17.79
CA GLU A 807 -20.76 -41.16 18.32
C GLU A 807 -21.62 -42.29 18.88
N SER A 808 -22.68 -41.95 19.61
CA SER A 808 -23.61 -42.94 20.15
C SER A 808 -24.33 -43.69 19.04
N LYS A 809 -24.83 -42.97 18.02
CA LYS A 809 -25.49 -43.55 16.85
C LYS A 809 -24.58 -44.50 16.08
N LEU A 810 -23.32 -44.12 15.84
CA LEU A 810 -22.36 -44.99 15.14
C LEU A 810 -21.99 -46.22 15.98
N LYS A 811 -21.82 -46.06 17.31
CA LYS A 811 -21.52 -47.17 18.21
C LYS A 811 -22.67 -48.18 18.29
N ASN A 812 -23.91 -47.69 18.28
CA ASN A 812 -25.13 -48.50 18.26
C ASN A 812 -25.45 -49.12 16.88
N GLY A 813 -24.74 -48.72 15.82
CA GLY A 813 -25.00 -49.19 14.45
C GLY A 813 -26.22 -48.55 13.78
N GLU A 814 -26.70 -47.42 14.30
CA GLU A 814 -27.86 -46.69 13.75
C GLU A 814 -27.51 -45.88 12.49
N ILE A 815 -26.24 -45.51 12.31
CA ILE A 815 -25.73 -44.78 11.15
C ILE A 815 -24.48 -45.47 10.61
N SER A 816 -24.23 -45.37 9.29
CA SER A 816 -22.99 -45.88 8.68
C SER A 816 -21.83 -44.90 8.85
N VAL A 817 -20.60 -45.34 8.58
CA VAL A 817 -19.41 -44.47 8.57
C VAL A 817 -19.58 -43.36 7.54
N ARG A 818 -20.18 -43.66 6.38
CA ARG A 818 -20.52 -42.68 5.35
C ARG A 818 -21.47 -41.59 5.88
N GLU A 819 -22.53 -41.99 6.58
CA GLU A 819 -23.49 -41.04 7.14
C GLU A 819 -22.88 -40.19 8.26
N PHE A 820 -21.98 -40.77 9.05
CA PHE A 820 -21.16 -40.03 10.01
C PHE A 820 -20.29 -38.96 9.33
N VAL A 821 -19.61 -39.29 8.23
CA VAL A 821 -18.80 -38.32 7.45
C VAL A 821 -19.69 -37.21 6.87
N LYS A 822 -20.84 -37.56 6.28
CA LYS A 822 -21.79 -36.59 5.71
C LYS A 822 -22.28 -35.60 6.75
N THR A 823 -22.71 -36.10 7.92
CA THR A 823 -23.25 -35.26 9.01
C THR A 823 -22.18 -34.42 9.69
N LEU A 824 -20.95 -34.94 9.83
CA LEU A 824 -19.83 -34.21 10.41
C LEU A 824 -19.34 -33.09 9.50
N ALA A 825 -19.14 -33.36 8.20
CA ALA A 825 -18.70 -32.36 7.22
C ALA A 825 -19.77 -31.30 6.91
N SER A 826 -21.05 -31.59 7.22
CA SER A 826 -22.18 -30.65 7.09
C SER A 826 -22.49 -29.87 8.38
N SER A 827 -21.70 -30.05 9.44
CA SER A 827 -21.95 -29.45 10.75
C SER A 827 -21.50 -27.99 10.84
N ASP A 828 -22.08 -27.24 11.77
CA ASP A 828 -21.69 -25.85 12.05
C ASP A 828 -20.23 -25.73 12.52
N ILE A 829 -19.70 -26.79 13.15
CA ILE A 829 -18.30 -26.86 13.59
C ILE A 829 -17.38 -26.91 12.37
N TYR A 830 -17.72 -27.73 11.36
CA TYR A 830 -16.99 -27.78 10.10
C TYR A 830 -17.09 -26.45 9.34
N VAL A 831 -18.28 -25.84 9.32
CA VAL A 831 -18.51 -24.53 8.68
C VAL A 831 -17.59 -23.45 9.29
N ARG A 832 -17.55 -23.34 10.62
CA ARG A 832 -16.70 -22.35 11.31
C ARG A 832 -15.21 -22.54 11.03
N ARG A 833 -14.78 -23.80 10.89
CA ARG A 833 -13.35 -24.14 10.77
C ARG A 833 -12.84 -24.10 9.33
N PHE A 834 -13.59 -24.63 8.37
CA PHE A 834 -13.10 -24.83 6.99
C PHE A 834 -13.90 -24.07 5.93
N TYR A 835 -15.04 -23.46 6.27
CA TYR A 835 -15.89 -22.72 5.32
C TYR A 835 -15.81 -21.20 5.51
N THR A 836 -16.23 -20.68 6.67
CA THR A 836 -16.29 -19.23 6.91
C THR A 836 -14.97 -18.45 6.79
N PRO A 837 -13.79 -19.00 7.16
CA PRO A 837 -12.54 -18.24 7.09
C PRO A 837 -11.87 -18.29 5.72
N TYR A 838 -12.37 -19.08 4.76
CA TYR A 838 -11.67 -19.40 3.52
C TYR A 838 -12.51 -19.14 2.27
N PRO A 839 -11.89 -18.76 1.14
CA PRO A 839 -12.60 -18.62 -0.14
C PRO A 839 -13.04 -19.98 -0.68
N ASN A 840 -14.12 -20.02 -1.47
CA ASN A 840 -14.72 -21.26 -2.01
C ASN A 840 -13.71 -22.20 -2.69
N THR A 841 -12.70 -21.68 -3.37
CA THR A 841 -11.66 -22.50 -4.00
C THR A 841 -10.84 -23.31 -2.99
N LYS A 842 -10.50 -22.71 -1.84
CA LYS A 842 -9.78 -23.40 -0.76
C LYS A 842 -10.71 -24.32 0.02
N VAL A 843 -11.99 -23.96 0.17
CA VAL A 843 -13.04 -24.86 0.70
C VAL A 843 -13.13 -26.15 -0.12
N ILE A 844 -13.15 -26.04 -1.46
CA ILE A 844 -13.19 -27.21 -2.35
C ILE A 844 -11.97 -28.10 -2.13
N GLU A 845 -10.78 -27.50 -2.00
CA GLU A 845 -9.56 -28.26 -1.68
C GLU A 845 -9.69 -29.03 -0.36
N PHE A 846 -10.21 -28.39 0.70
CA PHE A 846 -10.47 -29.08 1.98
C PHE A 846 -11.47 -30.21 1.85
N LEU A 847 -12.58 -30.01 1.14
CA LEU A 847 -13.58 -31.06 0.93
C LEU A 847 -12.99 -32.27 0.20
N PHE A 848 -12.21 -32.04 -0.86
CA PHE A 848 -11.53 -33.12 -1.60
C PHE A 848 -10.50 -33.84 -0.71
N ARG A 849 -9.77 -33.10 0.12
CA ARG A 849 -8.80 -33.67 1.05
C ARG A 849 -9.46 -34.48 2.17
N HIS A 850 -10.52 -33.97 2.79
CA HIS A 850 -11.17 -34.57 3.95
C HIS A 850 -12.07 -35.75 3.58
N ILE A 851 -12.88 -35.60 2.53
CA ILE A 851 -13.89 -36.60 2.12
C ILE A 851 -13.32 -37.60 1.11
N LEU A 852 -12.52 -37.14 0.15
CA LEU A 852 -11.95 -38.01 -0.89
C LEU A 852 -10.47 -38.34 -0.68
N GLY A 853 -9.79 -37.73 0.30
CA GLY A 853 -8.38 -38.04 0.57
C GLY A 853 -7.42 -37.65 -0.56
N ARG A 854 -7.80 -36.77 -1.49
CA ARG A 854 -6.95 -36.32 -2.62
C ARG A 854 -7.17 -34.83 -2.90
N ALA A 855 -6.33 -34.23 -3.75
CA ALA A 855 -6.61 -32.91 -4.31
C ALA A 855 -7.60 -33.00 -5.50
N PRO A 856 -8.28 -31.89 -5.86
CA PRO A 856 -9.03 -31.79 -7.12
C PRO A 856 -8.12 -32.10 -8.32
N ALA A 857 -8.57 -32.97 -9.21
CA ALA A 857 -7.75 -33.51 -10.30
C ALA A 857 -7.81 -32.66 -11.58
N THR A 858 -8.91 -31.95 -11.80
CA THR A 858 -9.11 -31.13 -13.00
C THR A 858 -9.79 -29.81 -12.67
N GLN A 859 -9.57 -28.81 -13.51
CA GLN A 859 -10.26 -27.52 -13.40
C GLN A 859 -11.80 -27.67 -13.56
N ALA A 860 -12.26 -28.73 -14.24
CA ALA A 860 -13.68 -29.03 -14.36
C ALA A 860 -14.31 -29.39 -13.01
N GLU A 861 -13.63 -30.21 -12.18
CA GLU A 861 -14.08 -30.53 -10.82
C GLU A 861 -14.19 -29.27 -9.96
N ILE A 862 -13.20 -28.39 -10.02
CA ILE A 862 -13.21 -27.12 -9.26
C ILE A 862 -14.41 -26.26 -9.69
N ARG A 863 -14.67 -26.12 -11.00
CA ARG A 863 -15.81 -25.34 -11.50
C ARG A 863 -17.15 -25.96 -11.07
N GLN A 864 -17.28 -27.29 -11.16
CA GLN A 864 -18.50 -27.99 -10.77
C GLN A 864 -18.81 -27.79 -9.29
N TYR A 865 -17.84 -28.00 -8.41
CA TYR A 865 -18.07 -27.86 -6.96
C TYR A 865 -18.17 -26.40 -6.52
N ASN A 866 -17.52 -25.46 -7.22
CA ASN A 866 -17.75 -24.04 -6.97
C ASN A 866 -19.18 -23.62 -7.31
N LYS A 867 -19.74 -24.15 -8.41
CA LYS A 867 -21.15 -23.95 -8.74
C LYS A 867 -22.08 -24.55 -7.67
N LEU A 868 -21.81 -25.78 -7.22
CA LEU A 868 -22.60 -26.41 -6.15
C LEU A 868 -22.57 -25.62 -4.83
N LEU A 869 -21.41 -25.07 -4.45
CA LEU A 869 -21.29 -24.22 -3.27
C LEU A 869 -22.02 -22.88 -3.43
N ALA A 870 -21.99 -22.28 -4.62
CA ALA A 870 -22.69 -21.03 -4.90
C ALA A 870 -24.22 -21.20 -4.90
N ASP A 871 -24.72 -22.27 -5.52
CA ASP A 871 -26.16 -22.49 -5.73
C ASP A 871 -26.84 -23.13 -4.51
N GLY A 872 -26.17 -24.07 -3.81
CA GLY A 872 -26.77 -24.91 -2.77
C GLY A 872 -26.04 -24.89 -1.42
N GLY A 873 -24.95 -24.14 -1.29
CA GLY A 873 -24.13 -24.08 -0.08
C GLY A 873 -23.36 -25.37 0.23
N LEU A 874 -22.74 -25.41 1.42
CA LEU A 874 -21.83 -26.48 1.82
C LEU A 874 -22.50 -27.87 1.87
N LYS A 875 -23.73 -27.96 2.40
CA LYS A 875 -24.40 -29.25 2.62
C LYS A 875 -24.64 -30.00 1.30
N VAL A 876 -25.04 -29.28 0.25
CA VAL A 876 -25.28 -29.85 -1.08
C VAL A 876 -23.97 -30.34 -1.71
N ALA A 877 -22.89 -29.58 -1.56
CA ALA A 877 -21.57 -29.99 -2.05
C ALA A 877 -21.05 -31.25 -1.34
N VAL A 878 -21.17 -31.31 0.00
CA VAL A 878 -20.80 -32.49 0.79
C VAL A 878 -21.61 -33.72 0.38
N GLU A 879 -22.92 -33.56 0.21
CA GLU A 879 -23.80 -34.64 -0.21
C GLU A 879 -23.45 -35.17 -1.61
N ALA A 880 -23.14 -34.28 -2.56
CA ALA A 880 -22.69 -34.67 -3.89
C ALA A 880 -21.36 -35.46 -3.86
N MET A 881 -20.42 -35.10 -2.96
CA MET A 881 -19.14 -35.80 -2.83
C MET A 881 -19.29 -37.18 -2.18
N VAL A 882 -20.07 -37.26 -1.10
CA VAL A 882 -20.28 -38.51 -0.36
C VAL A 882 -21.09 -39.53 -1.18
N ASN A 883 -22.04 -39.05 -2.01
CA ASN A 883 -22.83 -39.90 -2.91
C ASN A 883 -22.14 -40.15 -4.26
N SER A 884 -20.91 -39.69 -4.45
CA SER A 884 -20.19 -39.88 -5.71
C SER A 884 -19.79 -41.35 -5.91
N ALA A 885 -19.75 -41.79 -7.18
CA ALA A 885 -19.26 -43.12 -7.54
C ALA A 885 -17.80 -43.35 -7.07
N GLU A 886 -17.03 -42.27 -6.94
CA GLU A 886 -15.67 -42.34 -6.40
C GLU A 886 -15.67 -42.67 -4.90
N TYR A 887 -16.48 -41.99 -4.09
CA TYR A 887 -16.57 -42.27 -2.66
C TYR A 887 -17.03 -43.71 -2.41
N ALA A 888 -18.06 -44.17 -3.14
CA ALA A 888 -18.56 -45.53 -3.04
C ALA A 888 -17.50 -46.59 -3.43
N ARG A 889 -16.70 -46.34 -4.49
CA ARG A 889 -15.68 -47.28 -4.96
C ARG A 889 -14.53 -47.47 -3.97
N TYR A 890 -14.13 -46.41 -3.27
CA TYR A 890 -12.93 -46.43 -2.42
C TYR A 890 -13.22 -46.59 -0.93
N PHE A 891 -14.34 -46.06 -0.45
CA PHE A 891 -14.67 -46.07 0.98
C PHE A 891 -15.94 -46.89 1.28
N GLY A 892 -16.93 -46.88 0.38
CA GLY A 892 -18.19 -47.58 0.63
C GLY A 892 -18.95 -47.02 1.84
N GLU A 893 -19.66 -47.88 2.58
CA GLU A 893 -20.45 -47.48 3.77
C GLU A 893 -19.64 -47.48 5.07
N ASP A 894 -18.62 -48.33 5.14
CA ASP A 894 -18.02 -48.77 6.41
C ASP A 894 -16.56 -48.34 6.61
N MET A 895 -15.96 -47.69 5.61
CA MET A 895 -14.55 -47.30 5.65
C MET A 895 -14.39 -45.80 5.93
N VAL A 896 -13.47 -45.48 6.83
CA VAL A 896 -13.09 -44.08 7.09
C VAL A 896 -12.28 -43.57 5.90
N PRO A 897 -12.55 -42.36 5.39
CA PRO A 897 -11.72 -41.76 4.36
C PRO A 897 -10.26 -41.70 4.79
N TYR A 898 -9.34 -41.94 3.86
CA TYR A 898 -7.90 -41.93 4.11
C TYR A 898 -7.19 -41.25 2.96
N LYS A 899 -5.98 -40.73 3.22
CA LYS A 899 -5.16 -40.06 2.20
C LYS A 899 -4.81 -41.02 1.07
N ARG A 900 -5.06 -40.60 -0.17
CA ARG A 900 -4.84 -41.36 -1.40
C ARG A 900 -3.88 -40.59 -2.30
N PHE A 901 -2.91 -41.30 -2.88
CA PHE A 901 -1.95 -40.76 -3.83
C PHE A 901 -2.21 -41.38 -5.22
N PRO A 902 -3.05 -40.76 -6.06
CA PRO A 902 -3.37 -41.28 -7.39
C PRO A 902 -2.13 -41.29 -8.31
N SER A 903 -1.92 -42.36 -9.07
CA SER A 903 -0.74 -42.55 -9.92
C SER A 903 -0.86 -42.01 -11.36
N LEU A 904 -2.03 -41.49 -11.76
CA LEU A 904 -2.32 -40.81 -13.05
C LEU A 904 -3.47 -39.79 -12.83
N PRO A 905 -3.63 -38.65 -13.56
CA PRO A 905 -2.87 -38.05 -14.67
C PRO A 905 -1.92 -36.90 -14.22
N ALA A 906 -1.13 -36.38 -15.18
CA ALA A 906 -0.07 -35.38 -15.03
C ALA A 906 -0.55 -34.09 -14.31
N GLY A 907 -0.27 -33.99 -13.02
CA GLY A 907 -0.65 -32.85 -12.16
C GLY A 907 -1.18 -33.28 -10.79
N ASN A 908 -1.76 -34.48 -10.69
CA ASN A 908 -2.39 -34.95 -9.46
C ASN A 908 -1.40 -35.22 -8.33
N TYR A 909 -0.28 -35.88 -8.63
CA TYR A 909 0.69 -36.30 -7.62
C TYR A 909 1.30 -35.11 -6.87
N LEU A 910 1.78 -34.10 -7.60
CA LEU A 910 2.42 -32.92 -7.02
C LEU A 910 1.43 -32.10 -6.18
N GLY A 911 0.19 -31.93 -6.66
CA GLY A 911 -0.86 -31.20 -5.93
C GLY A 911 -1.25 -31.88 -4.62
N SER A 912 -1.39 -33.21 -4.60
CA SER A 912 -1.67 -33.96 -3.36
C SER A 912 -0.51 -34.00 -2.38
N VAL A 913 0.74 -33.97 -2.85
CA VAL A 913 1.94 -33.90 -1.99
C VAL A 913 2.11 -32.49 -1.41
N LEU A 914 1.97 -31.44 -2.23
CA LEU A 914 2.03 -30.06 -1.79
C LEU A 914 0.90 -29.71 -0.80
N ALA A 915 -0.31 -30.21 -1.02
CA ALA A 915 -1.43 -30.04 -0.09
C ALA A 915 -1.26 -30.79 1.25
N ASP A 916 -0.33 -31.77 1.31
CA ASP A 916 0.03 -32.49 2.53
C ASP A 916 1.13 -31.75 3.32
N GLU A 917 2.04 -31.07 2.63
CA GLU A 917 3.02 -30.15 3.22
C GLU A 917 2.36 -28.85 3.73
N ASP A 918 1.26 -28.42 3.09
CA ASP A 918 0.40 -27.30 3.49
C ASP A 918 -0.55 -27.71 4.63
N LEU A 919 0.03 -28.20 5.73
CA LEU A 919 -0.64 -28.27 7.02
C LEU A 919 -1.06 -26.85 7.40
N VAL A 920 -2.33 -26.67 7.78
CA VAL A 920 -2.88 -25.35 8.15
C VAL A 920 -1.94 -24.71 9.18
N LYS A 921 -1.20 -23.67 8.76
CA LYS A 921 -0.25 -22.90 9.60
C LYS A 921 -0.95 -22.03 10.66
N GLN A 922 -2.14 -22.43 11.12
CA GLN A 922 -2.74 -21.87 12.32
C GLN A 922 -2.32 -22.72 13.50
N SER A 923 -1.47 -22.13 14.33
CA SER A 923 -1.15 -22.66 15.65
C SER A 923 -2.45 -22.88 16.41
N TRP A 924 -2.58 -24.07 16.98
CA TRP A 924 -3.63 -24.45 17.92
C TRP A 924 -3.69 -23.54 19.17
N SER A 925 -2.73 -22.62 19.33
CA SER A 925 -2.73 -21.55 20.34
C SER A 925 -3.86 -20.52 20.17
N ASP A 926 -4.48 -20.41 19.01
CA ASP A 926 -5.56 -19.43 18.77
C ASP A 926 -6.92 -19.91 19.31
N TYR A 927 -6.98 -21.14 19.83
CA TYR A 927 -8.03 -21.65 20.73
C TYR A 927 -7.46 -22.08 22.09
N SER A 928 -6.42 -21.39 22.57
CA SER A 928 -6.00 -21.44 23.98
C SER A 928 -7.11 -20.85 24.89
N PRO A 929 -7.35 -21.36 26.12
CA PRO A 929 -8.48 -20.98 26.98
C PRO A 929 -8.53 -19.49 27.41
N SER A 930 -7.54 -18.69 27.03
CA SER A 930 -7.36 -17.30 27.46
C SER A 930 -8.19 -16.26 26.67
N PHE A 931 -9.01 -16.66 25.68
CA PHE A 931 -9.86 -15.71 24.92
C PHE A 931 -11.38 -16.00 24.99
N LEU A 932 -11.82 -16.94 25.83
CA LEU A 932 -13.25 -17.29 25.99
C LEU A 932 -13.82 -17.09 27.40
N THR A 933 -13.07 -16.47 28.32
CA THR A 933 -13.67 -15.91 29.56
C THR A 933 -14.12 -14.47 29.34
N GLY A 934 -15.09 -14.29 28.44
CA GLY A 934 -16.03 -13.18 28.53
C GLY A 934 -16.98 -13.46 29.70
N ARG A 935 -16.58 -13.04 30.90
CA ARG A 935 -17.49 -12.92 32.04
C ARG A 935 -18.62 -11.98 31.65
N PHE A 936 -19.84 -12.40 31.89
CA PHE A 936 -20.94 -11.47 32.14
C PHE A 936 -20.59 -10.68 33.42
N SER A 937 -20.16 -9.43 33.23
CA SER A 937 -20.37 -8.28 34.12
C SER A 937 -20.15 -7.01 33.32
#